data_AF-A0A9E2K6U2-F1
#
_entry.id   AF-A0A9E2K6U2-F1
#
_cell.length_a   1.000
_cell.length_b   1.000
_cell.length_c   1.000
_cell.angle_alpha   90.00
_cell.angle_beta   90.00
_cell.angle_gamma   90.00
#
_symmetry.space_group_name_H-M   'P 1'
#
loop_
_entity.id
_entity.type
_entity.pdbx_description
1 polymer ?
#
loop_
_entity_poly.entity_id
_entity_poly.type
_entity_poly.pdbx_seq_one_letter_code
_entity_poly.pdbx_strand_id
1 'polypeptide(L)'
;MDVIGQWFRKSDSVLVVGRVGALAVALGVGAALGGMAAAAADTAEGTADGTGVSSAGPARPGVVRQVVRPNTKPVSRLSRPASAVARAQASAANDVWLFGDGTADHPNAGILAGNGFSWTQQTCPAGGCSGGNGGWFGNGGNGYGSGGNGGNASGFGNGGKGGNGTLGNDGGKGGSGGLFTGNGGDGGNGGDAVLAGAGGDGGAGGSVGLLSLIGAGGRGGDGGNGVAGGFGTLLGGAGGKGGAGGGGSLVFGAGGPGGDGGDGGNGGKGGFFGAGGKGGDGGDGGKGGAGGFFGLSPGVGGGGGAGGDGGLTGGSTGAAYVTSKGTDRLYVVDTAAATRENDFYLAVGSDPMGVTVSADGGRVWVANSGSDSVSVINTATVGALPGTAGTAGAIGTAGSGGSGGAGAFTNALVIATVAVGDEPVGVSVGNTVNATNVYVTNAGSDTVTVIRTSTNTVVGAPVPVGDRPAGVAVNLVRGRIYVANTGSDTVSVVGGLDTVPVGDGPEGVAVNPAGTFAYVTSSGADPAFGGTVTVIDTATNTVVGNPIRVGLEPRGVAVNPAQPRLYVANSFGGTVSVINTATNTVIGAPIAAGNVPYALAVNPGGTRAYVTDLLIDCVWVINTATNTVVGNPIAVGDLPYGIALSPL
;
A
#
# COMPACT_ATOMS: atom_id res chain seq x y z
N MET A 1 9.43 35.84 39.34
CA MET A 1 10.02 36.96 40.09
C MET A 1 10.49 37.99 39.07
N ASP A 2 10.54 39.26 39.45
CA ASP A 2 11.17 40.43 38.81
C ASP A 2 10.97 40.61 37.27
N VAL A 3 10.15 41.53 36.76
CA VAL A 3 10.02 43.00 36.97
C VAL A 3 11.13 43.81 36.28
N ILE A 4 10.80 44.39 35.12
CA ILE A 4 11.21 45.70 34.53
C ILE A 4 10.62 45.75 33.09
N GLY A 5 10.01 46.82 32.57
CA GLY A 5 9.51 48.04 33.22
C GLY A 5 9.74 49.34 32.41
N GLN A 6 8.67 49.98 31.91
CA GLN A 6 8.62 51.35 31.33
C GLN A 6 9.29 51.52 29.95
N TRP A 7 8.96 52.49 29.06
CA TRP A 7 7.90 53.51 28.85
C TRP A 7 7.91 53.82 27.30
N PHE A 8 6.92 54.37 26.58
CA PHE A 8 5.98 55.51 26.72
C PHE A 8 4.65 55.16 25.96
N ARG A 9 3.44 55.58 26.37
CA ARG A 9 2.68 56.81 25.94
C ARG A 9 2.84 57.19 24.45
N LYS A 10 1.80 57.45 23.63
CA LYS A 10 0.32 57.60 23.78
C LYS A 10 -0.32 57.12 22.42
N SER A 11 -1.58 57.30 21.99
CA SER A 11 -2.74 58.10 22.41
C SER A 11 -4.08 57.57 21.85
N ASP A 12 -5.18 57.94 22.53
CA ASP A 12 -6.47 58.50 22.05
C ASP A 12 -6.95 58.18 20.60
N SER A 13 -8.19 57.73 20.34
CA SER A 13 -9.33 57.38 21.23
C SER A 13 -10.41 56.59 20.46
N VAL A 14 -10.93 55.48 21.02
CA VAL A 14 -12.31 54.99 20.74
C VAL A 14 -12.92 54.36 22.00
N LEU A 15 -14.11 54.82 22.37
CA LEU A 15 -15.08 54.19 23.29
C LEU A 15 -16.46 54.73 22.82
N VAL A 16 -17.53 53.94 22.70
CA VAL A 16 -18.43 53.57 23.81
C VAL A 16 -19.27 52.33 23.43
N VAL A 17 -19.06 51.27 24.22
CA VAL A 17 -20.03 50.40 24.94
C VAL A 17 -21.24 49.77 24.20
N GLY A 18 -21.34 48.44 24.34
CA GLY A 18 -22.56 47.63 24.31
C GLY A 18 -22.28 46.23 24.91
N ARG A 19 -22.88 45.86 26.05
CA ARG A 19 -22.42 44.72 26.90
C ARG A 19 -23.58 43.85 27.40
N VAL A 20 -23.29 42.56 27.66
CA VAL A 20 -24.13 41.50 28.27
C VAL A 20 -25.20 40.91 27.33
N GLY A 21 -25.45 39.59 27.25
CA GLY A 21 -24.70 38.42 27.77
C GLY A 21 -25.49 37.49 28.72
N ALA A 22 -24.91 36.31 29.03
CA ALA A 22 -25.40 35.25 29.93
C ALA A 22 -26.69 34.48 29.47
N LEU A 23 -26.97 33.23 29.87
CA LEU A 23 -26.16 32.09 30.35
C LEU A 23 -27.05 30.81 30.36
N ALA A 24 -26.42 29.64 30.52
CA ALA A 24 -26.94 28.39 31.09
C ALA A 24 -27.51 27.30 30.14
N VAL A 25 -27.06 26.07 30.41
CA VAL A 25 -27.58 24.79 29.92
C VAL A 25 -27.83 23.93 31.17
N ALA A 26 -28.93 23.18 31.20
CA ALA A 26 -29.24 22.21 32.25
C ALA A 26 -29.93 20.97 31.66
N LEU A 27 -29.71 19.80 32.25
CA LEU A 27 -30.26 18.53 31.78
C LEU A 27 -31.69 18.29 32.32
N GLY A 28 -32.46 17.48 31.59
CA GLY A 28 -33.74 16.92 32.05
C GLY A 28 -34.07 15.63 31.32
N VAL A 29 -34.37 14.56 32.08
CA VAL A 29 -34.81 13.25 31.56
C VAL A 29 -36.32 13.13 31.77
N GLY A 30 -37.04 12.56 30.80
CA GLY A 30 -38.48 12.28 30.90
C GLY A 30 -38.96 11.42 29.73
N ALA A 31 -40.00 10.60 29.93
CA ALA A 31 -40.40 9.57 28.98
C ALA A 31 -41.92 9.38 28.86
N ALA A 32 -42.31 8.81 27.73
CA ALA A 32 -43.48 7.93 27.51
C ALA A 32 -44.92 8.49 27.35
N LEU A 33 -45.57 7.97 26.30
CA LEU A 33 -46.99 7.55 26.18
C LEU A 33 -48.16 8.57 26.12
N GLY A 34 -48.94 8.45 25.03
CA GLY A 34 -50.39 8.75 24.95
C GLY A 34 -50.77 10.18 24.52
N GLY A 35 -51.83 10.39 23.71
CA GLY A 35 -52.65 9.44 22.95
C GLY A 35 -54.05 9.99 22.60
N MET A 36 -54.58 9.64 21.40
CA MET A 36 -55.97 9.89 20.90
C MET A 36 -56.36 11.38 20.69
N ALA A 37 -57.34 11.76 19.84
CA ALA A 37 -57.94 11.24 18.59
C ALA A 37 -58.82 12.40 18.01
N ALA A 38 -59.46 12.40 16.82
CA ALA A 38 -59.68 11.44 15.71
C ALA A 38 -59.51 12.25 14.37
N ALA A 39 -60.22 12.12 13.22
CA ALA A 39 -61.36 11.32 12.73
C ALA A 39 -61.39 11.30 11.17
N ALA A 40 -62.35 10.56 10.58
CA ALA A 40 -62.93 10.65 9.21
C ALA A 40 -62.00 10.96 8.00
N ALA A 41 -61.68 10.02 7.10
CA ALA A 41 -62.52 9.26 6.14
C ALA A 41 -62.75 10.01 4.78
N ASP A 42 -62.87 9.35 3.62
CA ASP A 42 -63.27 7.95 3.40
C ASP A 42 -62.75 7.27 2.11
N THR A 43 -62.71 5.91 2.11
CA THR A 43 -62.79 4.90 0.99
C THR A 43 -62.04 5.05 -0.37
N ALA A 44 -61.63 3.98 -1.10
CA ALA A 44 -61.68 2.51 -0.87
C ALA A 44 -60.72 1.70 -1.80
N GLU A 45 -60.28 0.52 -1.31
CA GLU A 45 -60.07 -0.81 -1.96
C GLU A 45 -59.31 -0.97 -3.32
N GLY A 46 -58.60 -2.07 -3.63
CA GLY A 46 -58.27 -3.32 -2.91
C GLY A 46 -57.40 -4.23 -3.83
N THR A 47 -56.26 -4.81 -3.40
CA THR A 47 -56.06 -6.14 -2.75
C THR A 47 -56.42 -7.39 -3.60
N ALA A 48 -55.76 -8.56 -3.50
CA ALA A 48 -54.39 -8.93 -3.08
C ALA A 48 -54.09 -10.41 -3.45
N ASP A 49 -52.80 -10.75 -3.62
CA ASP A 49 -52.05 -12.03 -3.38
C ASP A 49 -52.66 -13.46 -3.59
N GLY A 50 -51.82 -14.46 -3.90
CA GLY A 50 -52.23 -15.88 -3.95
C GLY A 50 -51.28 -16.86 -4.68
N THR A 51 -50.79 -17.89 -3.98
CA THR A 51 -49.80 -18.90 -4.43
C THR A 51 -50.40 -20.11 -5.19
N GLY A 52 -49.62 -20.88 -5.97
CA GLY A 52 -50.10 -22.21 -6.46
C GLY A 52 -49.40 -22.95 -7.64
N VAL A 53 -48.31 -23.67 -7.35
CA VAL A 53 -47.81 -24.95 -7.93
C VAL A 53 -48.38 -25.55 -9.26
N SER A 54 -47.47 -25.86 -10.21
CA SER A 54 -47.58 -26.85 -11.34
C SER A 54 -48.53 -26.51 -12.52
N SER A 55 -48.40 -27.01 -13.76
CA SER A 55 -47.73 -28.21 -14.32
C SER A 55 -47.50 -28.10 -15.86
N ALA A 56 -46.72 -29.04 -16.44
CA ALA A 56 -46.67 -29.51 -17.85
C ALA A 56 -46.53 -28.54 -19.06
N GLY A 57 -45.67 -28.93 -20.03
CA GLY A 57 -45.68 -28.42 -21.43
C GLY A 57 -46.49 -29.34 -22.37
N PRO A 58 -46.19 -29.51 -23.69
CA PRO A 58 -45.01 -29.00 -24.45
C PRO A 58 -45.35 -28.50 -25.90
N ALA A 59 -44.34 -28.48 -26.79
CA ALA A 59 -44.36 -28.22 -28.26
C ALA A 59 -44.59 -26.75 -28.70
N ARG A 60 -43.83 -26.13 -29.63
CA ARG A 60 -43.21 -26.48 -30.95
C ARG A 60 -44.20 -26.59 -32.13
N PRO A 61 -43.80 -26.20 -33.36
CA PRO A 61 -43.14 -24.95 -33.77
C PRO A 61 -43.77 -24.34 -35.06
N GLY A 62 -43.39 -23.13 -35.48
CA GLY A 62 -43.88 -22.54 -36.74
C GLY A 62 -42.91 -21.58 -37.42
N VAL A 63 -42.34 -21.98 -38.56
CA VAL A 63 -41.42 -21.17 -39.38
C VAL A 63 -41.98 -20.99 -40.78
N VAL A 64 -42.11 -19.74 -41.24
CA VAL A 64 -42.20 -19.41 -42.68
C VAL A 64 -41.35 -18.17 -42.96
N ARG A 65 -40.57 -18.21 -44.05
CA ARG A 65 -39.80 -17.08 -44.61
C ARG A 65 -40.37 -16.70 -45.98
N GLN A 66 -40.63 -15.41 -46.20
CA GLN A 66 -40.45 -14.70 -47.47
C GLN A 66 -40.44 -13.19 -47.14
N VAL A 67 -39.43 -12.36 -47.44
CA VAL A 67 -38.60 -12.16 -48.65
C VAL A 67 -39.39 -11.50 -49.79
N VAL A 68 -39.40 -10.15 -49.81
CA VAL A 68 -38.97 -9.27 -50.93
C VAL A 68 -39.13 -7.78 -50.51
N ARG A 69 -38.16 -6.94 -50.91
CA ARG A 69 -38.19 -5.47 -51.04
C ARG A 69 -37.56 -5.17 -52.43
N PRO A 70 -37.85 -4.07 -53.18
CA PRO A 70 -37.69 -2.70 -52.65
C PRO A 70 -38.53 -1.55 -53.30
N ASN A 71 -38.29 -0.34 -52.78
CA ASN A 71 -38.33 0.99 -53.45
C ASN A 71 -39.60 1.51 -54.17
N THR A 72 -40.18 2.57 -53.58
CA THR A 72 -40.28 3.90 -54.24
C THR A 72 -39.91 5.01 -53.23
N LYS A 73 -39.49 6.20 -53.72
CA LYS A 73 -38.94 7.31 -52.91
C LYS A 73 -40.01 8.41 -52.56
N PRO A 74 -39.72 9.35 -51.63
CA PRO A 74 -40.74 10.11 -50.90
C PRO A 74 -41.07 11.50 -51.47
N VAL A 75 -41.99 12.21 -50.82
CA VAL A 75 -42.38 13.62 -51.11
C VAL A 75 -42.33 14.49 -49.83
N SER A 76 -42.19 15.81 -50.01
CA SER A 76 -42.03 16.89 -49.00
C SER A 76 -43.11 16.94 -47.90
N ARG A 77 -42.76 17.10 -46.61
CA ARG A 77 -42.35 18.35 -45.90
C ARG A 77 -43.39 19.48 -45.87
N LEU A 78 -43.72 19.90 -44.65
CA LEU A 78 -43.78 21.31 -44.23
C LEU A 78 -43.22 21.40 -42.78
N SER A 79 -43.08 22.58 -42.17
CA SER A 79 -42.27 22.74 -40.93
C SER A 79 -42.62 23.94 -40.05
N ARG A 80 -42.46 23.78 -38.72
CA ARG A 80 -42.26 24.84 -37.71
C ARG A 80 -41.00 24.54 -36.87
N PRO A 81 -40.41 25.53 -36.18
CA PRO A 81 -38.96 25.74 -36.26
C PRO A 81 -38.12 25.12 -35.15
N ALA A 82 -36.87 24.84 -35.47
CA ALA A 82 -35.77 24.80 -34.51
C ALA A 82 -35.07 26.17 -34.46
N SER A 83 -34.57 26.57 -33.29
CA SER A 83 -33.82 27.82 -33.11
C SER A 83 -32.51 27.81 -33.92
N ALA A 84 -32.10 28.98 -34.41
CA ALA A 84 -30.95 29.10 -35.29
C ALA A 84 -29.61 28.90 -34.55
N VAL A 85 -29.02 27.70 -34.68
CA VAL A 85 -27.59 27.52 -34.49
C VAL A 85 -26.90 28.06 -35.74
N ALA A 86 -26.32 29.25 -35.64
CA ALA A 86 -25.61 29.86 -36.75
C ALA A 86 -24.36 29.03 -37.10
N ARG A 87 -24.33 28.45 -38.30
CA ARG A 87 -23.07 28.03 -38.91
C ARG A 87 -22.29 29.28 -39.28
N ALA A 88 -21.37 29.70 -38.42
CA ALA A 88 -20.28 30.58 -38.83
C ALA A 88 -19.55 29.90 -40.00
N GLN A 89 -19.53 30.55 -41.16
CA GLN A 89 -18.71 30.10 -42.29
C GLN A 89 -17.26 30.41 -41.97
N ALA A 90 -16.35 29.50 -42.29
CA ALA A 90 -14.92 29.77 -42.18
C ALA A 90 -14.50 30.80 -43.24
N SER A 91 -14.48 32.08 -42.86
CA SER A 91 -13.72 33.12 -43.55
C SER A 91 -12.42 33.35 -42.79
N ALA A 92 -11.28 33.11 -43.44
CA ALA A 92 -9.97 33.49 -42.90
C ALA A 92 -9.82 35.02 -42.96
N ALA A 93 -10.28 35.69 -41.91
CA ALA A 93 -10.06 37.12 -41.67
C ALA A 93 -8.94 37.27 -40.62
N ASN A 94 -8.04 38.23 -40.86
CA ASN A 94 -6.99 38.57 -39.88
C ASN A 94 -7.57 39.50 -38.81
N ASP A 95 -8.55 39.01 -38.05
CA ASP A 95 -9.22 39.77 -36.99
C ASP A 95 -8.24 39.99 -35.83
N VAL A 96 -7.66 41.20 -35.79
CA VAL A 96 -6.79 41.65 -34.71
C VAL A 96 -7.63 41.85 -33.45
N TRP A 97 -7.77 40.78 -32.66
CA TRP A 97 -8.47 40.80 -31.38
C TRP A 97 -7.78 41.80 -30.44
N LEU A 98 -8.49 42.89 -30.12
CA LEU A 98 -8.03 43.90 -29.17
C LEU A 98 -8.37 43.52 -27.72
N PHE A 99 -9.49 42.82 -27.51
CA PHE A 99 -10.01 42.49 -26.19
C PHE A 99 -10.59 41.07 -26.17
N GLY A 100 -10.41 40.36 -25.06
CA GLY A 100 -11.00 39.05 -24.81
C GLY A 100 -9.97 38.03 -24.32
N ASP A 101 -10.41 37.11 -23.46
CA ASP A 101 -9.60 35.97 -23.02
C ASP A 101 -9.36 34.98 -24.17
N GLY A 102 -8.25 34.24 -24.09
CA GLY A 102 -7.93 33.18 -25.04
C GLY A 102 -8.88 31.97 -24.95
N THR A 103 -8.90 31.16 -26.00
CA THR A 103 -9.71 29.94 -26.14
C THR A 103 -8.85 28.74 -26.53
N ALA A 104 -9.39 27.52 -26.50
CA ALA A 104 -8.63 26.33 -26.92
C ALA A 104 -8.13 26.43 -28.38
N ASP A 105 -8.94 26.97 -29.29
CA ASP A 105 -8.56 27.14 -30.70
C ASP A 105 -7.58 28.32 -30.90
N HIS A 106 -7.67 29.36 -30.07
CA HIS A 106 -6.86 30.58 -30.12
C HIS A 106 -6.37 30.93 -28.70
N PRO A 107 -5.26 30.32 -28.21
CA PRO A 107 -4.92 30.38 -26.79
C PRO A 107 -4.45 31.75 -26.31
N ASN A 108 -3.85 32.58 -27.17
CA ASN A 108 -3.46 33.94 -26.79
C ASN A 108 -4.68 34.86 -26.64
N ALA A 109 -4.62 35.77 -25.68
CA ALA A 109 -5.64 36.80 -25.46
C ALA A 109 -5.61 37.91 -26.52
N GLY A 110 -6.64 38.78 -26.49
CA GLY A 110 -6.65 40.04 -27.21
C GLY A 110 -5.53 41.00 -26.76
N ILE A 111 -4.99 41.78 -27.71
CA ILE A 111 -3.74 42.55 -27.56
C ILE A 111 -3.77 43.54 -26.39
N LEU A 112 -4.90 44.20 -26.12
CA LEU A 112 -5.00 45.24 -25.09
C LEU A 112 -5.40 44.69 -23.73
N ALA A 113 -6.42 43.83 -23.66
CA ALA A 113 -6.80 43.17 -22.40
C ALA A 113 -7.44 41.79 -22.58
N GLY A 114 -7.03 40.87 -21.71
CA GLY A 114 -7.52 39.48 -21.66
C GLY A 114 -6.43 38.53 -21.15
N ASN A 115 -6.86 37.43 -20.54
CA ASN A 115 -6.01 36.38 -20.00
C ASN A 115 -5.77 35.29 -21.06
N GLY A 116 -4.57 34.73 -21.10
CA GLY A 116 -4.29 33.58 -21.96
C GLY A 116 -5.04 32.33 -21.52
N PHE A 117 -5.39 31.47 -22.48
CA PHE A 117 -6.12 30.24 -22.22
C PHE A 117 -5.32 29.29 -21.33
N SER A 118 -5.99 28.77 -20.30
CA SER A 118 -5.43 27.77 -19.38
C SER A 118 -5.96 26.38 -19.74
N TRP A 119 -5.04 25.43 -19.93
CA TRP A 119 -5.38 24.08 -20.37
C TRP A 119 -5.77 23.17 -19.20
N THR A 120 -6.52 22.12 -19.51
CA THR A 120 -6.99 21.08 -18.59
C THR A 120 -6.95 19.71 -19.27
N GLN A 121 -7.13 18.63 -18.50
CA GLN A 121 -7.23 17.27 -19.05
C GLN A 121 -8.35 17.11 -20.10
N GLN A 122 -9.45 17.85 -19.95
CA GLN A 122 -10.59 17.78 -20.87
C GLN A 122 -10.39 18.65 -22.12
N THR A 123 -9.51 19.66 -22.06
CA THR A 123 -9.26 20.58 -23.18
C THR A 123 -7.96 20.30 -23.92
N CYS A 124 -7.01 19.56 -23.34
CA CYS A 124 -5.72 19.21 -23.96
C CYS A 124 -5.66 17.73 -24.40
N PRO A 125 -6.14 17.37 -25.60
CA PRO A 125 -6.06 16.00 -26.12
C PRO A 125 -4.64 15.59 -26.58
N ALA A 126 -3.71 16.55 -26.71
CA ALA A 126 -2.37 16.34 -27.25
C ALA A 126 -1.32 15.90 -26.21
N GLY A 127 -1.71 15.67 -24.95
CA GLY A 127 -0.82 15.26 -23.87
C GLY A 127 0.03 16.38 -23.26
N GLY A 128 0.48 17.35 -24.05
CA GLY A 128 1.18 18.55 -23.59
C GLY A 128 0.74 19.81 -24.33
N CYS A 129 0.12 20.75 -23.61
CA CYS A 129 -0.36 22.02 -24.16
C CYS A 129 0.22 23.20 -23.38
N SER A 130 0.82 24.16 -24.09
CA SER A 130 1.34 25.39 -23.47
C SER A 130 0.22 26.44 -23.34
N GLY A 131 0.11 27.05 -22.17
CA GLY A 131 -0.87 28.10 -21.89
C GLY A 131 -0.63 29.34 -22.74
N GLY A 132 -1.72 30.03 -23.08
CA GLY A 132 -1.64 31.21 -23.94
C GLY A 132 -1.04 32.42 -23.27
N ASN A 133 -0.53 33.38 -24.05
CA ASN A 133 -0.04 34.64 -23.52
C ASN A 133 -1.22 35.60 -23.23
N GLY A 134 -1.10 36.34 -22.13
CA GLY A 134 -2.03 37.42 -21.78
C GLY A 134 -1.76 38.69 -22.58
N GLY A 135 -2.79 39.52 -22.73
CA GLY A 135 -2.71 40.82 -23.40
C GLY A 135 -1.85 41.83 -22.65
N TRP A 136 -1.87 43.09 -23.10
CA TRP A 136 -1.17 44.18 -22.40
C TRP A 136 -1.62 44.31 -20.94
N PHE A 137 -2.92 44.12 -20.67
CA PHE A 137 -3.47 43.87 -19.34
C PHE A 137 -4.08 42.46 -19.26
N GLY A 138 -3.39 41.51 -18.62
CA GLY A 138 -3.90 40.15 -18.44
C GLY A 138 -2.83 39.14 -18.06
N ASN A 139 -3.26 38.06 -17.41
CA ASN A 139 -2.36 36.98 -16.99
C ASN A 139 -2.06 36.03 -18.15
N GLY A 140 -0.91 35.38 -18.13
CA GLY A 140 -0.67 34.20 -18.94
C GLY A 140 -1.49 33.00 -18.45
N GLY A 141 -1.90 32.15 -19.38
CA GLY A 141 -2.64 30.93 -19.08
C GLY A 141 -1.74 29.80 -18.60
N ASN A 142 -2.29 28.87 -17.83
CA ASN A 142 -1.56 27.68 -17.36
C ASN A 142 -1.36 26.66 -18.50
N GLY A 143 -0.17 26.06 -18.57
CA GLY A 143 0.08 24.87 -19.36
C GLY A 143 -0.51 23.61 -18.69
N TYR A 144 -0.64 22.52 -19.47
CA TYR A 144 -1.15 21.25 -18.96
C TYR A 144 -0.46 20.06 -19.64
N GLY A 145 0.03 19.13 -18.81
CA GLY A 145 0.63 17.84 -19.22
C GLY A 145 1.96 17.95 -19.97
N SER A 146 2.72 16.85 -20.02
CA SER A 146 3.92 16.61 -20.84
C SER A 146 4.83 17.83 -21.07
N GLY A 147 5.18 18.57 -20.02
CA GLY A 147 6.08 19.73 -20.12
C GLY A 147 5.47 21.01 -20.73
N GLY A 148 4.15 21.11 -20.86
CA GLY A 148 3.46 22.27 -21.42
C GLY A 148 3.73 23.55 -20.62
N ASN A 149 4.34 24.57 -21.24
CA ASN A 149 4.76 25.78 -20.55
C ASN A 149 3.58 26.67 -20.16
N GLY A 150 3.73 27.45 -19.09
CA GLY A 150 2.83 28.56 -18.79
C GLY A 150 3.04 29.72 -19.75
N GLY A 151 1.96 30.39 -20.14
CA GLY A 151 2.02 31.57 -20.99
C GLY A 151 2.54 32.80 -20.24
N ASN A 152 3.06 33.78 -20.98
CA ASN A 152 3.57 35.02 -20.40
C ASN A 152 2.44 36.06 -20.28
N ALA A 153 2.53 36.96 -19.31
CA ALA A 153 1.80 38.24 -19.36
C ALA A 153 2.63 39.26 -20.14
N SER A 154 1.99 40.15 -20.91
CA SER A 154 2.72 41.09 -21.78
C SER A 154 3.15 42.37 -21.04
N GLY A 155 2.20 43.22 -20.65
CA GLY A 155 2.49 44.50 -19.98
C GLY A 155 2.31 44.43 -18.46
N PHE A 156 1.13 43.97 -18.04
CA PHE A 156 0.67 43.93 -16.66
C PHE A 156 -0.10 42.63 -16.42
N GLY A 157 0.39 41.78 -15.50
CA GLY A 157 -0.25 40.50 -15.16
C GLY A 157 0.77 39.43 -14.74
N ASN A 158 0.31 38.36 -14.12
CA ASN A 158 1.19 37.25 -13.74
C ASN A 158 1.41 36.28 -14.90
N GLY A 159 2.57 35.64 -14.95
CA GLY A 159 2.78 34.49 -15.82
C GLY A 159 1.96 33.28 -15.37
N GLY A 160 1.52 32.47 -16.33
CA GLY A 160 0.82 31.21 -16.04
C GLY A 160 1.76 30.13 -15.52
N LYS A 161 1.22 29.12 -14.84
CA LYS A 161 2.01 27.97 -14.36
C LYS A 161 2.36 27.02 -15.50
N GLY A 162 3.51 26.36 -15.39
CA GLY A 162 3.83 25.19 -16.20
C GLY A 162 2.93 24.00 -15.83
N GLY A 163 2.60 23.17 -16.81
CA GLY A 163 1.93 21.90 -16.60
C GLY A 163 2.91 20.84 -16.14
N ASN A 164 2.49 19.97 -15.22
CA ASN A 164 3.32 18.85 -14.76
C ASN A 164 3.68 17.89 -15.91
N GLY A 165 4.87 17.32 -15.83
CA GLY A 165 5.33 16.25 -16.71
C GLY A 165 4.46 14.99 -16.55
N THR A 166 4.12 14.36 -17.66
CA THR A 166 3.65 12.96 -17.67
C THR A 166 4.83 12.03 -17.38
N LEU A 167 4.56 10.84 -16.86
CA LEU A 167 5.55 9.80 -16.52
C LEU A 167 6.83 9.84 -17.37
N GLY A 168 7.99 10.09 -16.74
CA GLY A 168 9.31 10.16 -17.37
C GLY A 168 9.59 11.38 -18.25
N ASN A 169 8.76 12.43 -18.21
CA ASN A 169 8.94 13.68 -18.95
C ASN A 169 9.10 14.86 -17.99
N ASP A 170 9.82 15.89 -18.42
CA ASP A 170 10.06 17.11 -17.63
C ASP A 170 8.77 17.92 -17.37
N GLY A 171 8.79 18.71 -16.30
CA GLY A 171 7.78 19.68 -15.98
C GLY A 171 7.87 20.95 -16.85
N GLY A 172 6.73 21.54 -17.18
CA GLY A 172 6.68 22.75 -18.02
C GLY A 172 7.23 23.97 -17.29
N LYS A 173 7.83 24.91 -18.02
CA LYS A 173 8.34 26.15 -17.41
C LYS A 173 7.18 27.08 -17.08
N GLY A 174 7.31 27.80 -15.97
CA GLY A 174 6.42 28.90 -15.63
C GLY A 174 6.59 30.08 -16.60
N GLY A 175 5.49 30.75 -16.93
CA GLY A 175 5.50 31.92 -17.79
C GLY A 175 6.03 33.18 -17.08
N SER A 176 6.49 34.16 -17.85
CA SER A 176 7.01 35.43 -17.31
C SER A 176 5.89 36.36 -16.86
N GLY A 177 6.13 37.11 -15.78
CA GLY A 177 5.29 38.23 -15.36
C GLY A 177 5.38 39.43 -16.33
N GLY A 178 4.33 40.24 -16.36
CA GLY A 178 4.19 41.37 -17.27
C GLY A 178 5.28 42.42 -17.05
N LEU A 179 5.77 43.01 -18.16
CA LEU A 179 6.94 43.89 -18.22
C LEU A 179 7.01 44.94 -17.10
N PHE A 180 5.88 45.54 -16.73
CA PHE A 180 5.78 46.62 -15.74
C PHE A 180 5.24 46.16 -14.37
N THR A 181 4.50 45.05 -14.31
CA THR A 181 4.09 44.42 -13.04
C THR A 181 3.61 42.99 -13.23
N GLY A 182 3.84 42.17 -12.21
CA GLY A 182 3.38 40.79 -12.12
C GLY A 182 4.47 39.80 -11.76
N ASN A 183 4.08 38.73 -11.08
CA ASN A 183 4.94 37.61 -10.72
C ASN A 183 5.17 36.69 -11.92
N GLY A 184 6.29 35.97 -11.92
CA GLY A 184 6.41 34.79 -12.78
C GLY A 184 5.52 33.66 -12.28
N GLY A 185 5.04 32.81 -13.19
CA GLY A 185 4.32 31.59 -12.83
C GLY A 185 5.26 30.51 -12.32
N ASP A 186 4.75 29.57 -11.53
CA ASP A 186 5.54 28.42 -11.07
C ASP A 186 5.82 27.44 -12.23
N GLY A 187 6.94 26.74 -12.16
CA GLY A 187 7.18 25.56 -13.00
C GLY A 187 6.28 24.40 -12.59
N GLY A 188 5.93 23.55 -13.55
CA GLY A 188 5.27 22.26 -13.28
C GLY A 188 6.28 21.25 -12.74
N ASN A 189 5.81 20.28 -11.95
CA ASN A 189 6.68 19.21 -11.44
C ASN A 189 7.02 18.21 -12.56
N GLY A 190 8.18 17.57 -12.48
CA GLY A 190 8.59 16.50 -13.39
C GLY A 190 7.75 15.23 -13.18
N GLY A 191 7.62 14.41 -14.24
CA GLY A 191 6.87 13.16 -14.18
C GLY A 191 7.71 11.99 -13.65
N ASP A 192 7.13 11.21 -12.74
CA ASP A 192 7.76 9.99 -12.19
C ASP A 192 8.23 9.02 -13.28
N ALA A 193 9.37 8.39 -13.08
CA ALA A 193 10.04 7.56 -14.08
C ALA A 193 9.19 6.38 -14.61
N VAL A 194 9.33 6.09 -15.90
CA VAL A 194 8.89 4.82 -16.49
C VAL A 194 10.05 3.83 -16.46
N LEU A 195 9.81 2.63 -15.91
CA LEU A 195 10.55 1.37 -16.07
C LEU A 195 12.04 1.51 -16.47
N ALA A 196 12.93 1.56 -15.47
CA ALA A 196 14.39 1.70 -15.61
C ALA A 196 14.91 3.06 -16.13
N GLY A 197 14.05 4.08 -16.27
CA GLY A 197 14.44 5.47 -16.54
C GLY A 197 14.69 6.33 -15.28
N ALA A 198 15.29 7.50 -15.46
CA ALA A 198 15.29 8.57 -14.46
C ALA A 198 13.91 9.25 -14.37
N GLY A 199 13.64 9.96 -13.28
CA GLY A 199 12.49 10.86 -13.19
C GLY A 199 12.69 12.10 -14.07
N GLY A 200 11.61 12.68 -14.60
CA GLY A 200 11.70 13.93 -15.37
C GLY A 200 12.14 15.12 -14.51
N ASP A 201 12.88 16.06 -15.08
CA ASP A 201 13.33 17.26 -14.35
C ASP A 201 12.15 18.22 -14.07
N GLY A 202 12.22 18.92 -12.95
CA GLY A 202 11.25 19.95 -12.57
C GLY A 202 11.34 21.18 -13.47
N GLY A 203 10.18 21.73 -13.84
CA GLY A 203 10.10 22.90 -14.71
C GLY A 203 10.70 24.15 -14.06
N ALA A 204 11.42 24.97 -14.81
CA ALA A 204 11.95 26.23 -14.28
C ALA A 204 10.80 27.23 -14.00
N GLY A 205 10.86 27.92 -12.87
CA GLY A 205 9.93 29.00 -12.53
C GLY A 205 10.11 30.21 -13.45
N GLY A 206 9.00 30.88 -13.77
CA GLY A 206 9.00 32.08 -14.59
C GLY A 206 9.60 33.28 -13.87
N SER A 207 10.21 34.20 -14.62
CA SER A 207 10.77 35.43 -14.06
C SER A 207 9.71 36.53 -13.89
N VAL A 208 9.97 37.45 -12.97
CA VAL A 208 9.27 38.75 -12.89
C VAL A 208 9.55 39.57 -14.16
N GLY A 209 8.58 40.38 -14.60
CA GLY A 209 8.79 41.31 -15.70
C GLY A 209 9.94 42.30 -15.45
N LEU A 210 10.74 42.53 -16.49
CA LEU A 210 12.07 43.18 -16.41
C LEU A 210 12.09 44.56 -15.72
N LEU A 211 11.02 45.34 -15.85
CA LEU A 211 10.90 46.70 -15.33
C LEU A 211 9.98 46.81 -14.10
N SER A 212 9.49 45.67 -13.57
CA SER A 212 8.56 45.67 -12.45
C SER A 212 9.20 46.18 -11.17
N LEU A 213 8.57 47.12 -10.48
CA LEU A 213 9.04 47.55 -9.15
C LEU A 213 8.70 46.52 -8.05
N ILE A 214 7.70 45.65 -8.25
CA ILE A 214 7.21 44.71 -7.23
C ILE A 214 6.82 43.38 -7.90
N GLY A 215 7.43 42.28 -7.46
CA GLY A 215 7.08 40.93 -7.88
C GLY A 215 8.08 39.88 -7.40
N ALA A 216 7.67 38.62 -7.43
CA ALA A 216 8.50 37.45 -7.14
C ALA A 216 8.61 36.53 -8.37
N GLY A 217 9.78 35.93 -8.58
CA GLY A 217 9.92 34.83 -9.52
C GLY A 217 9.12 33.62 -9.04
N GLY A 218 8.56 32.84 -9.97
CA GLY A 218 7.84 31.62 -9.63
C GLY A 218 8.77 30.56 -9.02
N ARG A 219 8.20 29.63 -8.24
CA ARG A 219 8.93 28.46 -7.76
C ARG A 219 9.29 27.56 -8.95
N GLY A 220 10.50 26.99 -8.94
CA GLY A 220 10.82 25.86 -9.82
C GLY A 220 10.02 24.64 -9.39
N GLY A 221 9.42 23.90 -10.34
CA GLY A 221 8.69 22.68 -10.02
C GLY A 221 9.61 21.60 -9.46
N ASP A 222 9.08 20.69 -8.66
CA ASP A 222 9.87 19.60 -8.06
C ASP A 222 10.20 18.53 -9.12
N GLY A 223 11.33 17.84 -8.98
CA GLY A 223 11.73 16.74 -9.86
C GLY A 223 10.88 15.49 -9.67
N GLY A 224 10.61 14.75 -10.75
CA GLY A 224 9.86 13.48 -10.69
C GLY A 224 10.67 12.39 -9.99
N ASN A 225 9.99 11.43 -9.35
CA ASN A 225 10.67 10.32 -8.70
C ASN A 225 11.35 9.42 -9.73
N GLY A 226 12.60 9.03 -9.45
CA GLY A 226 13.29 8.00 -10.23
C GLY A 226 12.76 6.60 -9.89
N VAL A 227 12.95 5.61 -10.76
CA VAL A 227 12.71 4.23 -10.32
C VAL A 227 13.81 3.83 -9.34
N ALA A 228 13.43 3.67 -8.07
CA ALA A 228 14.28 3.08 -7.04
C ALA A 228 14.92 1.79 -7.56
N GLY A 229 16.23 1.62 -7.32
CA GLY A 229 17.00 0.52 -7.89
C GLY A 229 16.50 -0.84 -7.43
N GLY A 230 15.70 -1.50 -8.27
CA GLY A 230 15.13 -2.81 -8.02
C GLY A 230 16.13 -3.95 -8.28
N PHE A 231 15.90 -5.09 -7.63
CA PHE A 231 16.68 -6.30 -7.87
C PHE A 231 16.71 -6.66 -9.37
N GLY A 232 17.91 -6.75 -9.94
CA GLY A 232 18.13 -7.15 -11.34
C GLY A 232 18.17 -5.98 -12.35
N THR A 233 17.71 -4.77 -12.01
CA THR A 233 18.08 -3.59 -12.80
C THR A 233 19.50 -3.16 -12.45
N LEU A 234 20.43 -3.30 -13.40
CA LEU A 234 21.87 -3.05 -13.19
C LEU A 234 22.21 -1.61 -12.75
N LEU A 235 21.29 -0.67 -13.00
CA LEU A 235 21.31 0.70 -12.50
C LEU A 235 19.89 1.07 -12.07
N GLY A 236 19.75 1.70 -10.90
CA GLY A 236 18.53 2.43 -10.54
C GLY A 236 18.44 3.75 -11.28
N GLY A 237 17.22 4.24 -11.49
CA GLY A 237 17.00 5.55 -12.11
C GLY A 237 17.11 6.66 -11.08
N ALA A 238 17.95 7.65 -11.33
CA ALA A 238 18.03 8.83 -10.46
C ALA A 238 16.70 9.59 -10.43
N GLY A 239 16.41 10.24 -9.30
CA GLY A 239 15.35 11.24 -9.23
C GLY A 239 15.63 12.41 -10.17
N GLY A 240 14.58 12.95 -10.79
CA GLY A 240 14.68 14.17 -11.57
C GLY A 240 15.16 15.33 -10.71
N LYS A 241 15.86 16.29 -11.31
CA LYS A 241 16.39 17.47 -10.62
C LYS A 241 15.26 18.45 -10.34
N GLY A 242 15.34 19.16 -9.22
CA GLY A 242 14.42 20.26 -8.94
C GLY A 242 14.61 21.40 -9.94
N GLY A 243 13.51 22.01 -10.36
CA GLY A 243 13.51 23.13 -11.29
C GLY A 243 14.20 24.37 -10.70
N ALA A 244 14.85 25.17 -11.55
CA ALA A 244 15.42 26.44 -11.13
C ALA A 244 14.31 27.47 -10.82
N GLY A 245 14.46 28.23 -9.74
CA GLY A 245 13.54 29.30 -9.38
C GLY A 245 13.64 30.51 -10.30
N GLY A 246 12.51 31.19 -10.51
CA GLY A 246 12.41 32.33 -11.43
C GLY A 246 13.22 33.55 -11.02
N GLY A 247 13.68 34.35 -11.99
CA GLY A 247 14.44 35.57 -11.73
C GLY A 247 13.58 36.71 -11.18
N GLY A 248 14.11 37.46 -10.21
CA GLY A 248 13.56 38.74 -9.78
C GLY A 248 13.77 39.85 -10.84
N SER A 249 12.92 40.87 -10.80
CA SER A 249 13.06 42.09 -11.61
C SER A 249 14.32 42.87 -11.24
N LEU A 250 14.83 43.70 -12.16
CA LEU A 250 16.06 44.49 -12.01
C LEU A 250 16.21 45.23 -10.67
N VAL A 251 15.12 45.72 -10.05
CA VAL A 251 15.20 46.60 -8.86
C VAL A 251 14.96 45.86 -7.54
N PHE A 252 13.70 45.61 -7.17
CA PHE A 252 13.35 45.03 -5.85
C PHE A 252 12.84 43.57 -5.92
N GLY A 253 12.75 42.98 -7.11
CA GLY A 253 12.10 41.68 -7.28
C GLY A 253 12.85 40.55 -6.56
N ALA A 254 12.14 39.69 -5.84
CA ALA A 254 12.72 38.51 -5.20
C ALA A 254 12.88 37.37 -6.20
N GLY A 255 13.97 36.62 -6.10
CA GLY A 255 14.13 35.37 -6.83
C GLY A 255 13.20 34.29 -6.26
N GLY A 256 12.57 33.50 -7.14
CA GLY A 256 11.76 32.35 -6.73
C GLY A 256 12.62 31.23 -6.12
N PRO A 257 12.09 30.41 -5.22
CA PRO A 257 12.81 29.24 -4.71
C PRO A 257 12.97 28.18 -5.81
N GLY A 258 14.00 27.34 -5.69
CA GLY A 258 14.08 26.10 -6.45
C GLY A 258 12.95 25.12 -6.09
N GLY A 259 12.75 24.14 -6.97
CA GLY A 259 12.00 22.92 -6.66
C GLY A 259 12.90 21.91 -5.96
N ASP A 260 12.30 20.95 -5.27
CA ASP A 260 13.03 19.87 -4.60
C ASP A 260 13.29 18.71 -5.58
N GLY A 261 14.24 17.81 -5.31
CA GLY A 261 14.50 16.67 -6.21
C GLY A 261 15.88 16.02 -6.02
N GLY A 262 16.31 15.20 -6.99
CA GLY A 262 17.55 14.40 -6.90
C GLY A 262 18.78 15.19 -6.47
N ASP A 263 19.07 16.29 -7.17
CA ASP A 263 20.15 17.24 -6.84
C ASP A 263 19.66 18.48 -6.06
N GLY A 264 18.34 18.72 -6.03
CA GLY A 264 17.73 19.99 -5.61
C GLY A 264 17.87 21.13 -6.64
N GLY A 265 16.84 21.98 -6.75
CA GLY A 265 16.79 23.08 -7.71
C GLY A 265 17.51 24.35 -7.25
N ASN A 266 18.18 25.06 -8.16
CA ASN A 266 18.85 26.31 -7.82
C ASN A 266 17.84 27.45 -7.59
N GLY A 267 18.06 28.27 -6.56
CA GLY A 267 17.25 29.45 -6.29
C GLY A 267 17.45 30.55 -7.34
N GLY A 268 16.35 31.25 -7.66
CA GLY A 268 16.36 32.38 -8.59
C GLY A 268 17.18 33.56 -8.08
N LYS A 269 17.78 34.33 -8.99
CA LYS A 269 18.53 35.55 -8.62
C LYS A 269 17.58 36.68 -8.23
N GLY A 270 17.93 37.44 -7.20
CA GLY A 270 17.22 38.66 -6.82
C GLY A 270 17.57 39.86 -7.71
N GLY A 271 16.72 40.88 -7.69
CA GLY A 271 17.00 42.22 -8.23
C GLY A 271 18.10 42.95 -7.45
N PHE A 272 18.48 44.16 -7.87
CA PHE A 272 19.56 44.97 -7.28
C PHE A 272 19.47 45.16 -5.75
N PHE A 273 18.25 45.20 -5.22
CA PHE A 273 17.93 45.22 -3.78
C PHE A 273 17.17 43.95 -3.31
N GLY A 274 16.85 43.03 -4.22
CA GLY A 274 16.05 41.84 -3.96
C GLY A 274 16.85 40.70 -3.31
N ALA A 275 16.18 39.89 -2.49
CA ALA A 275 16.74 38.65 -1.99
C ALA A 275 16.81 37.59 -3.10
N GLY A 276 17.83 36.74 -3.04
CA GLY A 276 17.88 35.52 -3.86
C GLY A 276 16.93 34.46 -3.30
N GLY A 277 16.35 33.65 -4.18
CA GLY A 277 15.51 32.53 -3.79
C GLY A 277 16.33 31.45 -3.06
N LYS A 278 15.67 30.66 -2.20
CA LYS A 278 16.32 29.47 -1.63
C LYS A 278 16.61 28.43 -2.72
N GLY A 279 17.65 27.63 -2.52
CA GLY A 279 17.71 26.34 -3.21
C GLY A 279 16.61 25.40 -2.71
N GLY A 280 16.18 24.45 -3.55
CA GLY A 280 15.34 23.33 -3.12
C GLY A 280 16.16 22.19 -2.55
N ASP A 281 15.51 21.33 -1.79
CA ASP A 281 16.17 20.26 -1.04
C ASP A 281 16.47 19.05 -1.96
N GLY A 282 17.59 18.35 -1.70
CA GLY A 282 18.06 17.25 -2.54
C GLY A 282 19.40 16.67 -2.07
N GLY A 283 19.92 15.65 -2.78
CA GLY A 283 21.09 14.88 -2.35
C GLY A 283 22.40 15.68 -2.31
N ASP A 284 22.67 16.49 -3.34
CA ASP A 284 23.74 17.49 -3.31
C ASP A 284 23.27 18.85 -2.71
N GLY A 285 21.96 19.09 -2.72
CA GLY A 285 21.31 20.32 -2.28
C GLY A 285 21.35 21.45 -3.32
N GLY A 286 20.18 22.02 -3.63
CA GLY A 286 20.07 23.13 -4.57
C GLY A 286 20.83 24.37 -4.09
N LYS A 287 21.55 25.07 -4.98
CA LYS A 287 22.31 26.27 -4.57
C LYS A 287 21.38 27.46 -4.39
N GLY A 288 21.60 28.20 -3.32
CA GLY A 288 20.87 29.45 -3.05
C GLY A 288 21.12 30.49 -4.13
N GLY A 289 20.06 31.23 -4.49
CA GLY A 289 20.13 32.28 -5.49
C GLY A 289 21.00 33.46 -5.03
N ALA A 290 21.74 34.06 -5.97
CA ALA A 290 22.47 35.29 -5.67
C ALA A 290 21.49 36.43 -5.34
N GLY A 291 21.72 37.11 -4.22
CA GLY A 291 21.01 38.35 -3.88
C GLY A 291 21.52 39.55 -4.67
N GLY A 292 20.81 40.67 -4.58
CA GLY A 292 21.18 41.93 -5.20
C GLY A 292 22.49 42.54 -4.71
N PHE A 293 23.02 43.50 -5.47
CA PHE A 293 24.25 44.24 -5.15
C PHE A 293 24.17 44.99 -3.80
N PHE A 294 22.95 45.28 -3.33
CA PHE A 294 22.68 45.83 -1.98
C PHE A 294 21.68 44.97 -1.17
N GLY A 295 21.40 43.74 -1.61
CA GLY A 295 20.47 42.82 -0.92
C GLY A 295 21.12 42.20 0.32
N LEU A 296 20.51 42.40 1.49
CA LEU A 296 21.10 42.04 2.79
C LEU A 296 21.24 40.53 3.09
N SER A 297 20.86 39.66 2.16
CA SER A 297 21.12 38.20 2.25
C SER A 297 21.15 37.57 0.86
N PRO A 298 22.17 36.73 0.54
CA PRO A 298 22.02 35.69 -0.47
C PRO A 298 20.86 34.76 -0.11
N GLY A 299 20.29 34.09 -1.11
CA GLY A 299 19.43 32.95 -0.84
C GLY A 299 20.22 31.88 -0.08
N VAL A 300 19.62 31.31 0.97
CA VAL A 300 20.20 30.14 1.65
C VAL A 300 20.17 28.97 0.66
N GLY A 301 21.20 28.11 0.67
CA GLY A 301 21.12 26.83 -0.03
C GLY A 301 19.93 26.00 0.46
N GLY A 302 19.48 25.07 -0.38
CA GLY A 302 18.61 24.00 0.09
C GLY A 302 19.32 23.19 1.19
N GLY A 303 18.55 22.48 2.00
CA GLY A 303 19.09 21.43 2.83
C GLY A 303 19.74 20.36 1.94
N GLY A 304 20.95 19.93 2.30
CA GLY A 304 21.45 18.63 1.86
C GLY A 304 20.57 17.56 2.49
N GLY A 305 19.60 17.07 1.73
CA GLY A 305 18.75 15.95 2.12
C GLY A 305 19.52 14.63 2.01
N ALA A 306 18.95 13.57 2.56
CA ALA A 306 19.30 12.24 2.08
C ALA A 306 18.84 12.16 0.61
N GLY A 307 19.78 12.10 -0.34
CA GLY A 307 19.45 11.98 -1.76
C GLY A 307 18.58 10.74 -2.00
N GLY A 308 17.50 10.89 -2.76
CA GLY A 308 16.50 9.84 -2.97
C GLY A 308 17.14 8.50 -3.33
N ASP A 309 16.81 7.46 -2.56
CA ASP A 309 17.70 6.33 -2.26
C ASP A 309 18.48 5.79 -3.49
N GLY A 310 19.78 6.08 -3.50
CA GLY A 310 20.74 5.71 -4.54
C GLY A 310 21.06 4.22 -4.60
N GLY A 311 20.06 3.39 -4.94
CA GLY A 311 20.18 1.98 -5.27
C GLY A 311 20.44 1.05 -4.08
N LEU A 312 19.47 0.18 -3.77
CA LEU A 312 19.63 -0.90 -2.81
C LEU A 312 20.66 -1.93 -3.31
N THR A 313 21.92 -1.72 -2.94
CA THR A 313 23.04 -2.65 -3.22
C THR A 313 23.17 -3.75 -2.15
N GLY A 314 22.37 -3.69 -1.08
CA GLY A 314 22.19 -4.80 -0.14
C GLY A 314 21.10 -5.74 -0.63
N GLY A 315 21.47 -6.98 -0.97
CA GLY A 315 20.51 -7.98 -1.40
C GLY A 315 19.75 -8.61 -0.23
N SER A 316 18.42 -8.44 -0.18
CA SER A 316 17.54 -9.06 0.81
C SER A 316 17.52 -10.59 0.70
N THR A 317 18.02 -11.29 1.72
CA THR A 317 18.13 -12.75 1.78
C THR A 317 16.94 -13.39 2.51
N GLY A 318 15.75 -13.18 1.98
CA GLY A 318 14.52 -13.82 2.45
C GLY A 318 13.42 -12.87 2.93
N ALA A 319 12.21 -13.42 3.05
CA ALA A 319 11.04 -12.78 3.66
C ALA A 319 10.39 -13.69 4.71
N ALA A 320 9.71 -13.08 5.69
CA ALA A 320 8.73 -13.74 6.55
C ALA A 320 7.32 -13.27 6.21
N TYR A 321 6.38 -14.21 6.13
CA TYR A 321 4.97 -13.98 5.90
C TYR A 321 4.24 -14.22 7.23
N VAL A 322 3.51 -13.21 7.72
CA VAL A 322 2.94 -13.18 9.08
C VAL A 322 1.45 -12.83 9.02
N THR A 323 0.59 -13.72 9.52
CA THR A 323 -0.86 -13.49 9.53
C THR A 323 -1.27 -12.67 10.74
N SER A 324 -1.91 -11.53 10.55
CA SER A 324 -2.53 -10.73 11.62
C SER A 324 -4.03 -11.05 11.67
N LYS A 325 -4.45 -11.73 12.72
CA LYS A 325 -5.85 -12.13 12.90
C LYS A 325 -6.76 -10.92 13.06
N GLY A 326 -6.34 -9.91 13.82
CA GLY A 326 -7.16 -8.72 14.13
C GLY A 326 -7.30 -7.72 12.98
N THR A 327 -6.61 -7.90 11.86
CA THR A 327 -6.63 -6.95 10.73
C THR A 327 -6.95 -7.57 9.36
N ASP A 328 -7.26 -8.87 9.29
CA ASP A 328 -7.52 -9.66 8.08
C ASP A 328 -6.40 -9.56 7.02
N ARG A 329 -5.14 -9.58 7.48
CA ARG A 329 -3.95 -9.33 6.64
C ARG A 329 -2.85 -10.38 6.78
N LEU A 330 -2.10 -10.53 5.70
CA LEU A 330 -0.77 -11.11 5.70
C LEU A 330 0.28 -9.99 5.55
N TYR A 331 1.05 -9.74 6.60
CA TYR A 331 2.21 -8.85 6.59
C TYR A 331 3.43 -9.56 5.99
N VAL A 332 4.29 -8.81 5.29
CA VAL A 332 5.54 -9.34 4.73
C VAL A 332 6.74 -8.58 5.30
N VAL A 333 7.63 -9.31 5.95
CA VAL A 333 8.79 -8.80 6.68
C VAL A 333 10.06 -9.14 5.91
N ASP A 334 10.91 -8.17 5.60
CA ASP A 334 12.25 -8.43 5.06
C ASP A 334 13.15 -9.01 6.17
N THR A 335 13.68 -10.23 5.97
CA THR A 335 14.46 -10.91 7.01
C THR A 335 15.90 -10.39 7.15
N ALA A 336 16.40 -9.63 6.18
CA ALA A 336 17.70 -8.97 6.21
C ALA A 336 17.63 -7.55 6.81
N ALA A 337 16.54 -6.80 6.54
CA ALA A 337 16.32 -5.46 7.08
C ALA A 337 15.75 -5.47 8.52
N ALA A 338 16.51 -6.04 9.46
CA ALA A 338 16.09 -6.35 10.85
C ALA A 338 15.86 -5.13 11.79
N THR A 339 15.38 -3.99 11.28
CA THR A 339 15.26 -2.71 12.01
C THR A 339 14.09 -1.80 11.56
N ARG A 340 13.18 -2.20 10.66
CA ARG A 340 12.09 -1.34 10.15
C ARG A 340 10.69 -1.82 10.52
N GLU A 341 9.74 -0.88 10.54
CA GLU A 341 8.31 -1.14 10.59
C GLU A 341 7.83 -1.74 9.24
N ASN A 342 6.80 -2.60 9.27
CA ASN A 342 6.35 -3.33 8.08
C ASN A 342 5.21 -2.61 7.35
N ASP A 343 5.56 -1.71 6.43
CA ASP A 343 4.59 -1.00 5.58
C ASP A 343 3.88 -1.91 4.55
N PHE A 344 4.41 -3.12 4.30
CA PHE A 344 3.85 -4.04 3.31
C PHE A 344 2.97 -5.12 3.93
N TYR A 345 1.70 -5.15 3.51
CA TYR A 345 0.73 -6.18 3.84
C TYR A 345 -0.24 -6.43 2.68
N LEU A 346 -0.90 -7.58 2.73
CA LEU A 346 -1.89 -8.06 1.76
C LEU A 346 -3.20 -8.36 2.49
N ALA A 347 -4.33 -7.91 1.96
CA ALA A 347 -5.64 -8.36 2.45
C ALA A 347 -5.84 -9.85 2.10
N VAL A 348 -6.37 -10.62 3.04
CA VAL A 348 -6.68 -12.06 2.86
C VAL A 348 -8.15 -12.32 3.23
N GLY A 349 -8.51 -13.54 3.63
CA GLY A 349 -9.86 -13.80 4.18
C GLY A 349 -9.91 -13.42 5.67
N SER A 350 -11.10 -13.46 6.26
CA SER A 350 -11.29 -13.09 7.66
C SER A 350 -10.67 -14.08 8.65
N ASP A 351 -10.13 -13.55 9.75
CA ASP A 351 -9.38 -14.25 10.80
C ASP A 351 -8.27 -15.18 10.25
N PRO A 352 -7.21 -14.65 9.61
CA PRO A 352 -6.11 -15.45 9.09
C PRO A 352 -5.26 -16.06 10.21
N MET A 353 -5.11 -17.39 10.17
CA MET A 353 -4.47 -18.22 11.20
C MET A 353 -3.16 -18.82 10.68
N GLY A 354 -3.20 -19.92 9.93
CA GLY A 354 -2.00 -20.57 9.41
C GLY A 354 -1.49 -19.95 8.11
N VAL A 355 -0.18 -20.00 7.88
CA VAL A 355 0.46 -19.63 6.61
C VAL A 355 1.56 -20.62 6.22
N THR A 356 1.73 -20.88 4.93
CA THR A 356 2.81 -21.73 4.39
C THR A 356 3.29 -21.23 3.02
N VAL A 357 4.57 -21.46 2.70
CA VAL A 357 5.26 -20.98 1.48
C VAL A 357 5.71 -22.16 0.62
N SER A 358 5.63 -22.03 -0.71
CA SER A 358 6.09 -23.07 -1.65
C SER A 358 7.61 -23.26 -1.66
N ALA A 359 8.04 -24.41 -2.19
CA ALA A 359 9.45 -24.83 -2.33
C ALA A 359 10.38 -23.82 -3.00
N ASP A 360 9.82 -23.02 -3.90
CA ASP A 360 10.48 -22.04 -4.77
C ASP A 360 10.27 -20.58 -4.30
N GLY A 361 9.61 -20.38 -3.14
CA GLY A 361 9.21 -19.04 -2.68
C GLY A 361 8.20 -18.33 -3.60
N GLY A 362 7.63 -19.04 -4.59
CA GLY A 362 6.79 -18.50 -5.66
C GLY A 362 5.28 -18.46 -5.37
N ARG A 363 4.81 -19.08 -4.28
CA ARG A 363 3.44 -18.96 -3.76
C ARG A 363 3.39 -19.02 -2.24
N VAL A 364 2.33 -18.42 -1.70
CA VAL A 364 1.95 -18.49 -0.28
C VAL A 364 0.49 -18.90 -0.16
N TRP A 365 0.16 -19.71 0.84
CA TRP A 365 -1.21 -20.07 1.20
C TRP A 365 -1.50 -19.65 2.64
N VAL A 366 -2.64 -19.00 2.86
CA VAL A 366 -3.10 -18.55 4.18
C VAL A 366 -4.45 -19.18 4.48
N ALA A 367 -4.59 -19.83 5.64
CA ALA A 367 -5.87 -20.34 6.16
C ALA A 367 -6.62 -19.23 6.90
N ASN A 368 -7.86 -18.97 6.52
CA ASN A 368 -8.69 -17.88 7.01
C ASN A 368 -9.89 -18.44 7.80
N SER A 369 -9.77 -18.50 9.12
CA SER A 369 -10.73 -19.23 9.98
C SER A 369 -12.14 -18.64 10.01
N GLY A 370 -12.28 -17.32 9.82
CA GLY A 370 -13.54 -16.60 9.84
C GLY A 370 -14.21 -16.47 8.48
N SER A 371 -13.73 -17.21 7.47
CA SER A 371 -14.30 -17.26 6.12
C SER A 371 -14.23 -18.66 5.48
N ASP A 372 -13.90 -19.69 6.26
CA ASP A 372 -13.82 -21.09 5.85
C ASP A 372 -13.06 -21.29 4.52
N SER A 373 -11.95 -20.56 4.38
CA SER A 373 -11.25 -20.41 3.11
C SER A 373 -9.72 -20.43 3.23
N VAL A 374 -9.06 -20.64 2.11
CA VAL A 374 -7.62 -20.45 1.92
C VAL A 374 -7.36 -19.42 0.83
N SER A 375 -6.64 -18.36 1.18
CA SER A 375 -6.14 -17.37 0.23
C SER A 375 -4.85 -17.87 -0.41
N VAL A 376 -4.80 -17.89 -1.75
CA VAL A 376 -3.64 -18.30 -2.55
C VAL A 376 -2.99 -17.07 -3.15
N ILE A 377 -1.75 -16.79 -2.76
CA ILE A 377 -0.98 -15.62 -3.15
C ILE A 377 0.12 -16.04 -4.13
N ASN A 378 0.27 -15.33 -5.24
CA ASN A 378 1.35 -15.55 -6.20
C ASN A 378 2.52 -14.60 -5.94
N THR A 379 3.62 -15.13 -5.42
CA THR A 379 4.80 -14.35 -5.05
C THR A 379 5.88 -14.39 -6.15
N ALA A 380 5.76 -15.26 -7.16
CA ALA A 380 6.69 -15.34 -8.29
C ALA A 380 6.49 -14.23 -9.36
N THR A 381 5.30 -13.63 -9.46
CA THR A 381 5.00 -12.58 -10.47
C THR A 381 5.22 -11.15 -9.97
N VAL A 382 5.79 -10.99 -8.77
CA VAL A 382 6.10 -9.67 -8.18
C VAL A 382 7.57 -9.56 -7.86
N GLY A 383 8.31 -8.79 -8.68
CA GLY A 383 9.64 -8.27 -8.33
C GLY A 383 9.60 -7.18 -7.24
N ALA A 384 8.66 -7.30 -6.30
CA ALA A 384 8.32 -6.34 -5.25
C ALA A 384 8.11 -7.00 -3.88
N LEU A 385 8.25 -8.34 -3.78
CA LEU A 385 8.34 -9.04 -2.50
C LEU A 385 9.80 -9.40 -2.18
N PRO A 386 10.28 -9.20 -0.94
CA PRO A 386 11.63 -9.61 -0.56
C PRO A 386 11.81 -11.13 -0.71
N GLY A 387 13.01 -11.60 -1.07
CA GLY A 387 13.37 -13.01 -1.02
C GLY A 387 12.58 -13.96 -1.94
N THR A 388 12.21 -13.52 -3.15
CA THR A 388 11.56 -14.38 -4.17
C THR A 388 12.46 -14.57 -5.40
N ALA A 389 12.55 -15.80 -5.93
CA ALA A 389 13.32 -16.09 -7.14
C ALA A 389 12.39 -16.28 -8.34
N GLY A 390 12.13 -15.20 -9.08
CA GLY A 390 11.27 -15.19 -10.27
C GLY A 390 11.81 -14.28 -11.37
N THR A 391 11.58 -14.63 -12.64
CA THR A 391 12.05 -13.84 -13.79
C THR A 391 11.16 -12.65 -14.11
N ALA A 392 11.77 -11.52 -14.47
CA ALA A 392 11.10 -10.22 -14.56
C ALA A 392 10.00 -10.12 -15.63
N GLY A 393 8.85 -9.59 -15.23
CA GLY A 393 7.83 -8.99 -16.08
C GLY A 393 7.36 -7.66 -15.46
N ALA A 394 6.98 -6.69 -16.28
CA ALA A 394 6.45 -5.39 -15.80
C ALA A 394 5.10 -5.59 -15.06
N ILE A 395 4.68 -4.74 -14.11
CA ILE A 395 4.20 -3.35 -14.21
C ILE A 395 4.19 -2.84 -12.73
N GLY A 396 4.55 -1.62 -12.31
CA GLY A 396 4.21 -0.28 -12.82
C GLY A 396 3.17 0.37 -11.88
N THR A 397 3.56 1.39 -11.09
CA THR A 397 2.75 1.94 -9.97
C THR A 397 2.83 3.47 -9.87
N ALA A 398 1.71 4.12 -9.56
CA ALA A 398 1.69 5.47 -8.97
C ALA A 398 2.28 5.43 -7.54
N GLY A 399 2.75 6.51 -6.93
CA GLY A 399 2.54 7.94 -7.19
C GLY A 399 1.84 8.55 -5.97
N SER A 400 2.59 9.27 -5.14
CA SER A 400 2.25 9.50 -3.72
C SER A 400 1.58 10.86 -3.43
N GLY A 401 0.73 10.90 -2.41
CA GLY A 401 0.16 12.15 -1.91
C GLY A 401 -0.95 11.99 -0.88
N GLY A 402 -0.68 12.41 0.37
CA GLY A 402 -1.71 12.62 1.41
C GLY A 402 -1.82 11.49 2.44
N SER A 403 -2.00 11.90 3.69
CA SER A 403 -2.20 11.01 4.84
C SER A 403 -3.55 10.29 4.79
N GLY A 404 -3.55 8.98 5.07
CA GLY A 404 -4.77 8.17 5.21
C GLY A 404 -5.10 7.32 3.98
N GLY A 405 -4.21 6.40 3.61
CA GLY A 405 -4.47 5.40 2.59
C GLY A 405 -3.57 4.18 2.76
N ALA A 406 -4.15 3.00 2.91
CA ALA A 406 -3.45 1.74 2.69
C ALA A 406 -2.93 1.72 1.25
N GLY A 407 -1.66 1.32 1.04
CA GLY A 407 -1.09 1.16 -0.29
C GLY A 407 -1.77 0.02 -1.03
N ALA A 408 -2.86 0.34 -1.76
CA ALA A 408 -3.79 -0.64 -2.29
C ALA A 408 -3.24 -1.39 -3.51
N PHE A 409 -2.31 -2.31 -3.26
CA PHE A 409 -2.10 -3.47 -4.12
C PHE A 409 -3.43 -4.24 -4.18
N THR A 410 -4.16 -4.04 -5.28
CA THR A 410 -5.46 -4.67 -5.52
C THR A 410 -5.36 -6.21 -5.45
N ASN A 411 -6.51 -6.90 -5.35
CA ASN A 411 -6.63 -8.36 -5.25
C ASN A 411 -5.87 -9.18 -6.33
N ALA A 412 -5.26 -8.55 -7.34
CA ALA A 412 -4.42 -9.19 -8.36
C ALA A 412 -3.32 -10.11 -7.82
N LEU A 413 -2.86 -9.94 -6.56
CA LEU A 413 -1.87 -10.85 -5.96
C LEU A 413 -2.48 -12.10 -5.31
N VAL A 414 -3.73 -12.01 -4.83
CA VAL A 414 -4.51 -13.16 -4.33
C VAL A 414 -5.16 -13.85 -5.54
N ILE A 415 -4.39 -14.73 -6.19
CA ILE A 415 -4.77 -15.38 -7.44
C ILE A 415 -5.92 -16.40 -7.30
N ALA A 416 -6.26 -16.82 -6.09
CA ALA A 416 -7.48 -17.58 -5.79
C ALA A 416 -7.85 -17.48 -4.30
N THR A 417 -9.14 -17.62 -4.01
CA THR A 417 -9.65 -17.98 -2.68
C THR A 417 -10.35 -19.32 -2.81
N VAL A 418 -9.94 -20.31 -2.02
CA VAL A 418 -10.42 -21.70 -2.10
C VAL A 418 -11.23 -21.99 -0.84
N ALA A 419 -12.51 -22.30 -0.98
CA ALA A 419 -13.33 -22.77 0.15
C ALA A 419 -12.81 -24.12 0.67
N VAL A 420 -12.80 -24.30 1.98
CA VAL A 420 -12.36 -25.52 2.69
C VAL A 420 -13.47 -26.00 3.65
N GLY A 421 -13.14 -26.67 4.75
CA GLY A 421 -14.10 -26.95 5.83
C GLY A 421 -14.14 -25.82 6.86
N ASP A 422 -14.91 -26.03 7.94
CA ASP A 422 -15.20 -25.03 8.97
C ASP A 422 -14.01 -24.78 9.92
N GLU A 423 -13.79 -23.53 10.32
CA GLU A 423 -12.67 -23.07 11.18
C GLU A 423 -11.27 -23.56 10.71
N PRO A 424 -10.78 -23.22 9.49
CA PRO A 424 -9.46 -23.63 9.05
C PRO A 424 -8.31 -22.97 9.83
N VAL A 425 -7.47 -23.78 10.48
CA VAL A 425 -6.39 -23.32 11.37
C VAL A 425 -5.01 -23.52 10.75
N GLY A 426 -4.57 -24.77 10.57
CA GLY A 426 -3.24 -25.11 10.11
C GLY A 426 -3.17 -25.31 8.60
N VAL A 427 -2.05 -24.93 7.98
CA VAL A 427 -1.81 -25.14 6.55
C VAL A 427 -0.35 -25.55 6.29
N SER A 428 -0.16 -26.57 5.47
CA SER A 428 1.17 -27.10 5.14
C SER A 428 1.23 -27.59 3.70
N VAL A 429 2.26 -27.18 2.94
CA VAL A 429 2.45 -27.59 1.54
C VAL A 429 3.32 -28.84 1.45
N GLY A 430 2.96 -29.77 0.55
CA GLY A 430 3.81 -30.90 0.18
C GLY A 430 5.03 -30.47 -0.63
N ASN A 431 5.99 -29.84 0.02
CA ASN A 431 7.22 -29.26 -0.55
C ASN A 431 8.08 -30.32 -1.27
N THR A 432 7.83 -30.45 -2.57
CA THR A 432 8.72 -31.04 -3.56
C THR A 432 8.77 -30.07 -4.74
N VAL A 433 9.69 -30.25 -5.69
CA VAL A 433 9.80 -29.34 -6.86
C VAL A 433 8.54 -29.36 -7.75
N ASN A 434 7.66 -30.35 -7.60
CA ASN A 434 6.32 -30.39 -8.17
C ASN A 434 5.25 -30.44 -7.07
N ALA A 435 5.36 -29.56 -6.05
CA ALA A 435 4.55 -29.55 -4.84
C ALA A 435 3.05 -29.66 -5.14
N THR A 436 2.50 -30.88 -5.09
CA THR A 436 1.24 -31.19 -5.78
C THR A 436 0.01 -30.72 -5.00
N ASN A 437 0.08 -30.82 -3.67
CA ASN A 437 -1.01 -30.58 -2.75
C ASN A 437 -0.58 -29.66 -1.60
N VAL A 438 -1.53 -28.86 -1.11
CA VAL A 438 -1.55 -28.23 0.21
C VAL A 438 -2.56 -28.97 1.08
N TYR A 439 -2.25 -29.12 2.36
CA TYR A 439 -3.08 -29.75 3.37
C TYR A 439 -3.51 -28.68 4.37
N VAL A 440 -4.81 -28.62 4.66
CA VAL A 440 -5.45 -27.59 5.51
C VAL A 440 -6.26 -28.31 6.57
N THR A 441 -6.04 -28.04 7.85
CA THR A 441 -6.86 -28.58 8.95
C THR A 441 -8.07 -27.68 9.18
N ASN A 442 -9.27 -28.27 9.16
CA ASN A 442 -10.52 -27.57 9.45
C ASN A 442 -10.97 -27.98 10.87
N ALA A 443 -10.83 -27.09 11.85
CA ALA A 443 -10.98 -27.39 13.27
C ALA A 443 -12.44 -27.54 13.72
N GLY A 444 -13.40 -27.00 12.95
CA GLY A 444 -14.83 -27.12 13.20
C GLY A 444 -15.49 -28.34 12.54
N SER A 445 -14.80 -28.98 11.58
CA SER A 445 -15.32 -30.13 10.83
C SER A 445 -14.46 -31.41 10.93
N ASP A 446 -13.56 -31.50 11.91
CA ASP A 446 -12.70 -32.67 12.20
C ASP A 446 -12.01 -33.31 10.98
N THR A 447 -11.55 -32.47 10.04
CA THR A 447 -11.09 -32.93 8.72
C THR A 447 -9.86 -32.18 8.23
N VAL A 448 -9.18 -32.80 7.25
CA VAL A 448 -8.16 -32.15 6.43
C VAL A 448 -8.68 -31.95 5.00
N THR A 449 -8.71 -30.71 4.54
CA THR A 449 -8.93 -30.38 3.14
C THR A 449 -7.61 -30.47 2.36
N VAL A 450 -7.65 -31.13 1.20
CA VAL A 450 -6.50 -31.26 0.29
C VAL A 450 -6.73 -30.36 -0.93
N ILE A 451 -5.85 -29.40 -1.19
CA ILE A 451 -5.94 -28.45 -2.32
C ILE A 451 -4.81 -28.74 -3.32
N ARG A 452 -5.15 -29.00 -4.59
CA ARG A 452 -4.16 -29.14 -5.67
C ARG A 452 -3.60 -27.78 -6.05
N THR A 453 -2.29 -27.62 -6.00
CA THR A 453 -1.59 -26.34 -6.27
C THR A 453 -1.67 -25.91 -7.74
N SER A 454 -1.58 -26.86 -8.68
CA SER A 454 -1.57 -26.54 -10.11
C SER A 454 -2.91 -26.00 -10.64
N THR A 455 -4.01 -26.25 -9.93
CA THR A 455 -5.37 -25.81 -10.28
C THR A 455 -6.03 -24.90 -9.24
N ASN A 456 -5.46 -24.77 -8.03
CA ASN A 456 -6.09 -24.12 -6.87
C ASN A 456 -7.49 -24.70 -6.54
N THR A 457 -7.65 -26.02 -6.59
CA THR A 457 -8.93 -26.71 -6.34
C THR A 457 -8.82 -27.79 -5.28
N VAL A 458 -9.86 -27.97 -4.46
CA VAL A 458 -10.00 -29.12 -3.54
C VAL A 458 -9.92 -30.46 -4.29
N VAL A 459 -9.40 -31.50 -3.63
CA VAL A 459 -9.13 -32.82 -4.19
C VAL A 459 -9.87 -33.90 -3.41
N GLY A 460 -10.96 -34.43 -3.99
CA GLY A 460 -11.79 -35.45 -3.35
C GLY A 460 -12.69 -34.88 -2.26
N ALA A 461 -13.10 -35.72 -1.32
CA ALA A 461 -13.75 -35.30 -0.08
C ALA A 461 -12.68 -34.93 0.98
N PRO A 462 -13.00 -34.06 1.95
CA PRO A 462 -12.15 -33.84 3.12
C PRO A 462 -11.84 -35.16 3.84
N VAL A 463 -10.61 -35.30 4.34
CA VAL A 463 -10.14 -36.51 5.02
C VAL A 463 -10.46 -36.41 6.52
N PRO A 464 -11.26 -37.30 7.12
CA PRO A 464 -11.51 -37.29 8.55
C PRO A 464 -10.24 -37.51 9.37
N VAL A 465 -10.11 -36.78 10.48
CA VAL A 465 -9.02 -36.91 11.46
C VAL A 465 -9.62 -37.01 12.88
N GLY A 466 -8.90 -36.62 13.93
CA GLY A 466 -9.44 -36.58 15.29
C GLY A 466 -10.07 -35.23 15.60
N ASP A 467 -10.70 -35.13 16.77
CA ASP A 467 -11.42 -33.92 17.25
C ASP A 467 -10.52 -32.68 17.28
N ARG A 468 -11.02 -31.57 16.73
CA ARG A 468 -10.40 -30.24 16.65
C ARG A 468 -8.95 -30.24 16.13
N PRO A 469 -8.72 -30.56 14.85
CA PRO A 469 -7.37 -30.58 14.27
C PRO A 469 -6.75 -29.17 14.14
N ALA A 470 -5.57 -28.98 14.74
CA ALA A 470 -4.82 -27.73 14.75
C ALA A 470 -3.61 -27.77 13.80
N GLY A 471 -2.40 -28.01 14.29
CA GLY A 471 -1.18 -28.01 13.48
C GLY A 471 -1.09 -29.20 12.50
N VAL A 472 -0.46 -28.96 11.35
CA VAL A 472 -0.25 -29.97 10.30
C VAL A 472 1.15 -29.86 9.71
N ALA A 473 1.82 -30.99 9.51
CA ALA A 473 3.16 -31.07 8.90
C ALA A 473 3.30 -32.25 7.93
N VAL A 474 3.87 -31.98 6.75
CA VAL A 474 4.15 -33.01 5.73
C VAL A 474 5.55 -33.58 5.90
N ASN A 475 5.66 -34.90 6.08
CA ASN A 475 6.92 -35.62 5.97
C ASN A 475 7.25 -35.86 4.50
N LEU A 476 8.09 -34.99 3.95
CA LEU A 476 8.48 -34.97 2.53
C LEU A 476 9.24 -36.22 2.08
N VAL A 477 9.93 -36.90 3.00
CA VAL A 477 10.75 -38.10 2.73
C VAL A 477 9.89 -39.36 2.68
N ARG A 478 8.83 -39.44 3.50
CA ARG A 478 7.95 -40.62 3.62
C ARG A 478 6.56 -40.44 3.00
N GLY A 479 6.21 -39.25 2.51
CA GLY A 479 4.92 -38.96 1.88
C GLY A 479 3.71 -39.00 2.83
N ARG A 480 3.95 -38.87 4.15
CA ARG A 480 2.92 -38.91 5.21
C ARG A 480 2.63 -37.51 5.73
N ILE A 481 1.39 -37.25 6.14
CA ILE A 481 1.00 -35.98 6.77
C ILE A 481 0.63 -36.27 8.23
N TYR A 482 1.17 -35.48 9.16
CA TYR A 482 0.91 -35.57 10.59
C TYR A 482 0.04 -34.39 11.00
N VAL A 483 -1.04 -34.66 11.73
CA VAL A 483 -2.05 -33.67 12.14
C VAL A 483 -2.26 -33.78 13.64
N ALA A 484 -2.06 -32.69 14.39
CA ALA A 484 -2.35 -32.65 15.82
C ALA A 484 -3.86 -32.43 16.05
N ASN A 485 -4.52 -33.33 16.77
CA ASN A 485 -5.95 -33.29 17.06
C ASN A 485 -6.17 -32.78 18.50
N THR A 486 -6.35 -31.47 18.67
CA THR A 486 -6.29 -30.80 19.99
C THR A 486 -7.39 -31.23 20.95
N GLY A 487 -8.55 -31.68 20.46
CA GLY A 487 -9.65 -32.16 21.30
C GLY A 487 -9.59 -33.66 21.65
N SER A 488 -8.64 -34.41 21.09
CA SER A 488 -8.58 -35.88 21.22
C SER A 488 -7.19 -36.45 21.49
N ASP A 489 -6.25 -35.63 21.98
CA ASP A 489 -4.92 -36.02 22.49
C ASP A 489 -4.12 -36.97 21.60
N THR A 490 -4.30 -36.82 20.28
CA THR A 490 -3.74 -37.72 19.27
C THR A 490 -3.12 -36.95 18.12
N VAL A 491 -2.26 -37.64 17.37
CA VAL A 491 -1.82 -37.23 16.05
C VAL A 491 -2.34 -38.22 15.01
N SER A 492 -3.15 -37.73 14.07
CA SER A 492 -3.59 -38.51 12.90
C SER A 492 -2.48 -38.54 11.85
N VAL A 493 -2.16 -39.73 11.34
CA VAL A 493 -1.19 -39.92 10.24
C VAL A 493 -1.95 -40.13 8.93
N VAL A 494 -2.34 -39.02 8.31
CA VAL A 494 -3.07 -39.01 7.05
C VAL A 494 -2.23 -39.67 5.94
N GLY A 495 -2.85 -40.66 5.28
CA GLY A 495 -2.18 -41.67 4.47
C GLY A 495 -2.29 -43.09 5.04
N GLY A 496 -2.72 -43.22 6.31
CA GLY A 496 -3.20 -44.45 6.94
C GLY A 496 -4.47 -44.20 7.75
N LEU A 497 -4.80 -45.13 8.66
CA LEU A 497 -5.82 -44.95 9.71
C LEU A 497 -5.17 -44.87 11.11
N ASP A 498 -3.87 -44.55 11.16
CA ASP A 498 -3.08 -44.58 12.38
C ASP A 498 -3.30 -43.27 13.17
N THR A 499 -3.80 -43.40 14.40
CA THR A 499 -3.82 -42.33 15.41
C THR A 499 -2.78 -42.61 16.48
N VAL A 500 -1.81 -41.72 16.66
CA VAL A 500 -0.76 -41.85 17.67
C VAL A 500 -1.15 -41.05 18.92
N PRO A 501 -1.36 -41.68 20.10
CA PRO A 501 -1.59 -40.94 21.34
C PRO A 501 -0.37 -40.09 21.72
N VAL A 502 -0.62 -38.86 22.17
CA VAL A 502 0.40 -37.89 22.60
C VAL A 502 0.02 -37.29 23.96
N GLY A 503 0.67 -36.19 24.38
CA GLY A 503 0.23 -35.45 25.57
C GLY A 503 -1.00 -34.58 25.31
N ASP A 504 -1.71 -34.26 26.38
CA ASP A 504 -2.95 -33.46 26.37
C ASP A 504 -2.82 -32.12 25.62
N GLY A 505 -3.87 -31.78 24.86
CA GLY A 505 -3.97 -30.54 24.11
C GLY A 505 -2.86 -30.36 23.06
N PRO A 506 -2.70 -31.31 22.10
CA PRO A 506 -1.67 -31.19 21.08
C PRO A 506 -2.00 -30.09 20.06
N GLU A 507 -1.07 -29.16 19.81
CA GLU A 507 -1.25 -28.07 18.85
C GLU A 507 -0.25 -28.12 17.69
N GLY A 508 1.03 -27.87 17.99
CA GLY A 508 2.06 -27.72 16.98
C GLY A 508 2.66 -29.06 16.61
N VAL A 509 2.95 -29.26 15.31
CA VAL A 509 3.69 -30.43 14.83
C VAL A 509 4.72 -30.00 13.80
N ALA A 510 5.95 -30.52 13.93
CA ALA A 510 7.05 -30.29 13.00
C ALA A 510 7.80 -31.59 12.70
N VAL A 511 8.18 -31.81 11.45
CA VAL A 511 8.99 -32.96 11.01
C VAL A 511 10.41 -32.49 10.73
N ASN A 512 11.44 -33.26 11.11
CA ASN A 512 12.82 -32.90 10.81
C ASN A 512 13.14 -33.04 9.30
N PRO A 513 14.17 -32.35 8.76
CA PRO A 513 14.50 -32.40 7.33
C PRO A 513 14.83 -33.81 6.80
N ALA A 514 15.40 -34.68 7.65
CA ALA A 514 15.67 -36.08 7.34
C ALA A 514 14.38 -36.95 7.31
N GLY A 515 13.24 -36.39 7.69
CA GLY A 515 11.94 -37.06 7.71
C GLY A 515 11.88 -38.29 8.61
N THR A 516 12.70 -38.35 9.67
CA THR A 516 12.79 -39.48 10.62
C THR A 516 11.92 -39.31 11.85
N PHE A 517 11.80 -38.08 12.36
CA PHE A 517 11.05 -37.77 13.58
C PHE A 517 10.06 -36.62 13.35
N ALA A 518 8.86 -36.79 13.90
CA ALA A 518 7.92 -35.71 14.15
C ALA A 518 7.98 -35.30 15.62
N TYR A 519 7.86 -34.00 15.88
CA TYR A 519 7.86 -33.39 17.21
C TYR A 519 6.53 -32.69 17.38
N VAL A 520 5.83 -32.99 18.47
CA VAL A 520 4.45 -32.56 18.72
C VAL A 520 4.41 -31.82 20.06
N THR A 521 3.99 -30.56 20.07
CA THR A 521 3.75 -29.80 21.30
C THR A 521 2.39 -30.13 21.87
N SER A 522 2.35 -30.36 23.18
CA SER A 522 1.15 -30.67 23.97
C SER A 522 1.07 -29.64 25.10
N SER A 523 0.00 -28.83 25.14
CA SER A 523 -0.16 -27.75 26.11
C SER A 523 -0.19 -28.27 27.55
N GLY A 524 -0.82 -29.42 27.76
CA GLY A 524 -1.00 -30.08 29.05
C GLY A 524 -2.23 -29.59 29.83
N ALA A 525 -3.00 -30.54 30.36
CA ALA A 525 -4.27 -30.30 31.06
C ALA A 525 -4.14 -29.47 32.34
N ASP A 526 -2.94 -29.44 32.93
CA ASP A 526 -2.67 -28.87 34.23
C ASP A 526 -1.41 -27.98 34.18
N PRO A 527 -1.55 -26.65 34.37
CA PRO A 527 -0.42 -25.72 34.35
C PRO A 527 0.58 -25.95 35.49
N ALA A 528 0.28 -26.80 36.49
CA ALA A 528 1.23 -27.17 37.53
C ALA A 528 2.37 -28.09 37.04
N PHE A 529 2.21 -28.79 35.90
CA PHE A 529 3.19 -29.78 35.43
C PHE A 529 4.07 -29.33 34.24
N GLY A 530 3.73 -28.19 33.63
CA GLY A 530 4.37 -27.72 32.40
C GLY A 530 3.92 -28.49 31.16
N GLY A 531 4.05 -27.85 30.00
CA GLY A 531 3.78 -28.52 28.73
C GLY A 531 4.91 -29.46 28.31
N THR A 532 4.67 -30.23 27.24
CA THR A 532 5.63 -31.22 26.75
C THR A 532 5.78 -31.22 25.23
N VAL A 533 6.89 -31.78 24.76
CA VAL A 533 7.07 -32.20 23.36
C VAL A 533 7.12 -33.73 23.30
N THR A 534 6.19 -34.33 22.57
CA THR A 534 6.22 -35.75 22.24
C THR A 534 7.02 -35.96 20.96
N VAL A 535 7.88 -36.98 20.93
CA VAL A 535 8.67 -37.36 19.74
C VAL A 535 8.09 -38.63 19.13
N ILE A 536 7.82 -38.65 17.84
CA ILE A 536 7.26 -39.79 17.10
C ILE A 536 8.26 -40.25 16.04
N ASP A 537 8.61 -41.54 16.02
CA ASP A 537 9.31 -42.16 14.91
C ASP A 537 8.35 -42.32 13.73
N THR A 538 8.73 -41.73 12.60
CA THR A 538 7.88 -41.63 11.39
C THR A 538 7.92 -42.88 10.49
N ALA A 539 8.82 -43.82 10.76
CA ALA A 539 8.84 -45.13 10.12
C ALA A 539 7.81 -46.06 10.77
N THR A 540 7.74 -46.07 12.10
CA THR A 540 6.85 -46.95 12.88
C THR A 540 5.55 -46.30 13.32
N ASN A 541 5.42 -44.97 13.24
CA ASN A 541 4.32 -44.18 13.83
C ASN A 541 4.19 -44.37 15.36
N THR A 542 5.31 -44.50 16.08
CA THR A 542 5.32 -44.73 17.54
C THR A 542 6.06 -43.65 18.31
N VAL A 543 5.57 -43.32 19.51
CA VAL A 543 6.26 -42.41 20.44
C VAL A 543 7.63 -42.96 20.86
N VAL A 544 8.63 -42.09 20.96
CA VAL A 544 10.02 -42.42 21.31
C VAL A 544 10.43 -41.77 22.62
N GLY A 545 10.64 -42.59 23.65
CA GLY A 545 11.06 -42.13 24.98
C GLY A 545 9.94 -41.47 25.77
N ASN A 546 10.32 -40.69 26.78
CA ASN A 546 9.38 -39.90 27.59
C ASN A 546 9.17 -38.52 26.92
N PRO A 547 7.97 -37.90 27.03
CA PRO A 547 7.74 -36.53 26.59
C PRO A 547 8.73 -35.54 27.22
N ILE A 548 9.29 -34.65 26.40
CA ILE A 548 10.29 -33.66 26.80
C ILE A 548 9.58 -32.49 27.45
N ARG A 549 9.78 -32.24 28.75
CA ARG A 549 9.19 -31.08 29.43
C ARG A 549 9.76 -29.76 28.88
N VAL A 550 8.87 -28.78 28.67
CA VAL A 550 9.18 -27.42 28.21
C VAL A 550 8.53 -26.39 29.14
N GLY A 551 8.23 -25.17 28.66
CA GLY A 551 7.54 -24.14 29.43
C GLY A 551 6.02 -24.36 29.53
N LEU A 552 5.31 -23.32 29.95
CA LEU A 552 3.85 -23.32 30.09
C LEU A 552 3.18 -23.03 28.74
N GLU A 553 2.19 -23.85 28.39
CA GLU A 553 1.45 -23.78 27.11
C GLU A 553 2.36 -23.73 25.86
N PRO A 554 3.10 -24.78 25.52
CA PRO A 554 3.80 -24.86 24.24
C PRO A 554 2.81 -24.89 23.06
N ARG A 555 2.89 -23.89 22.19
CA ARG A 555 2.06 -23.71 20.99
C ARG A 555 2.87 -24.11 19.75
N GLY A 556 3.47 -23.15 19.04
CA GLY A 556 4.28 -23.38 17.84
C GLY A 556 5.62 -24.08 18.09
N VAL A 557 6.05 -24.87 17.09
CA VAL A 557 7.27 -25.69 17.13
C VAL A 557 7.93 -25.74 15.75
N ALA A 558 9.27 -25.60 15.69
CA ALA A 558 10.01 -25.69 14.44
C ALA A 558 11.43 -26.28 14.62
N VAL A 559 11.79 -27.19 13.72
CA VAL A 559 13.13 -27.78 13.64
C VAL A 559 14.07 -26.82 12.89
N ASN A 560 15.27 -26.59 13.41
CA ASN A 560 16.31 -25.86 12.70
C ASN A 560 16.84 -26.75 11.54
N PRO A 561 16.82 -26.30 10.28
CA PRO A 561 17.22 -27.14 9.15
C PRO A 561 18.72 -27.42 9.08
N ALA A 562 19.57 -26.57 9.68
CA ALA A 562 21.03 -26.64 9.60
C ALA A 562 21.72 -27.12 10.89
N GLN A 563 20.98 -27.31 11.98
CA GLN A 563 21.51 -27.72 13.29
C GLN A 563 20.58 -28.72 13.98
N PRO A 564 21.07 -29.61 14.86
CA PRO A 564 20.21 -30.53 15.61
C PRO A 564 19.47 -29.83 16.76
N ARG A 565 18.70 -28.78 16.45
CA ARG A 565 17.94 -27.96 17.40
C ARG A 565 16.46 -27.90 17.01
N LEU A 566 15.60 -27.93 18.01
CA LEU A 566 14.17 -27.67 17.92
C LEU A 566 13.85 -26.46 18.80
N TYR A 567 13.03 -25.54 18.30
CA TYR A 567 12.54 -24.37 19.03
C TYR A 567 11.03 -24.54 19.30
N VAL A 568 10.59 -24.15 20.50
CA VAL A 568 9.21 -24.31 20.98
C VAL A 568 8.77 -23.00 21.64
N ALA A 569 7.69 -22.39 21.16
CA ALA A 569 7.09 -21.20 21.77
C ALA A 569 6.17 -21.60 22.91
N ASN A 570 6.40 -21.09 24.13
CA ASN A 570 5.59 -21.36 25.31
C ASN A 570 4.75 -20.11 25.62
N SER A 571 3.47 -20.09 25.22
CA SER A 571 2.66 -18.87 25.17
C SER A 571 2.45 -18.26 26.55
N PHE A 572 1.99 -19.03 27.53
CA PHE A 572 1.82 -18.55 28.90
C PHE A 572 3.17 -18.37 29.64
N GLY A 573 4.25 -18.95 29.08
CA GLY A 573 5.60 -18.85 29.62
C GLY A 573 6.42 -17.65 29.15
N GLY A 574 5.93 -16.81 28.22
CA GLY A 574 6.67 -15.65 27.66
C GLY A 574 8.03 -16.00 27.04
N THR A 575 8.24 -17.28 26.67
CA THR A 575 9.58 -17.82 26.42
C THR A 575 9.62 -18.85 25.30
N VAL A 576 10.77 -18.99 24.65
CA VAL A 576 11.08 -20.08 23.71
C VAL A 576 12.02 -21.09 24.36
N SER A 577 11.61 -22.35 24.41
CA SER A 577 12.47 -23.48 24.80
C SER A 577 13.28 -23.97 23.61
N VAL A 578 14.54 -24.36 23.84
CA VAL A 578 15.40 -24.96 22.82
C VAL A 578 15.70 -26.40 23.22
N ILE A 579 15.53 -27.36 22.31
CA ILE A 579 15.77 -28.79 22.52
C ILE A 579 16.86 -29.27 21.56
N ASN A 580 17.80 -30.08 22.05
CA ASN A 580 18.74 -30.83 21.22
C ASN A 580 18.04 -32.07 20.65
N THR A 581 17.86 -32.12 19.34
CA THR A 581 17.15 -33.23 18.64
C THR A 581 17.99 -34.50 18.52
N ALA A 582 19.29 -34.46 18.79
CA ALA A 582 20.15 -35.65 18.85
C ALA A 582 20.12 -36.35 20.22
N THR A 583 19.68 -35.66 21.28
CA THR A 583 19.60 -36.21 22.66
C THR A 583 18.21 -36.14 23.27
N ASN A 584 17.25 -35.45 22.63
CA ASN A 584 15.90 -35.17 23.13
C ASN A 584 15.90 -34.50 24.52
N THR A 585 16.78 -33.51 24.72
CA THR A 585 16.93 -32.74 25.97
C THR A 585 16.90 -31.24 25.74
N VAL A 586 16.29 -30.49 26.65
CA VAL A 586 16.33 -29.00 26.66
C VAL A 586 17.77 -28.50 26.82
N ILE A 587 18.10 -27.39 26.15
CA ILE A 587 19.41 -26.73 26.16
C ILE A 587 19.32 -25.38 26.90
N GLY A 588 19.98 -25.28 28.05
CA GLY A 588 20.10 -24.02 28.79
C GLY A 588 18.78 -23.53 29.43
N ALA A 589 18.70 -22.23 29.69
CA ALA A 589 17.49 -21.57 30.13
C ALA A 589 16.58 -21.22 28.93
N PRO A 590 15.25 -21.14 29.10
CA PRO A 590 14.34 -20.63 28.08
C PRO A 590 14.71 -19.19 27.67
N ILE A 591 14.57 -18.88 26.39
CA ILE A 591 14.83 -17.56 25.82
C ILE A 591 13.60 -16.68 26.08
N ALA A 592 13.74 -15.57 26.81
CA ALA A 592 12.66 -14.59 26.92
C ALA A 592 12.34 -14.01 25.52
N ALA A 593 11.09 -14.11 25.10
CA ALA A 593 10.66 -13.84 23.72
C ALA A 593 9.24 -13.24 23.70
N GLY A 594 9.03 -12.22 24.53
CA GLY A 594 7.77 -11.50 24.63
C GLY A 594 6.82 -12.01 25.72
N ASN A 595 5.53 -11.72 25.55
CA ASN A 595 4.48 -12.03 26.51
C ASN A 595 3.70 -13.29 26.13
N VAL A 596 3.24 -13.40 24.88
CA VAL A 596 2.44 -14.53 24.37
C VAL A 596 3.03 -15.04 23.04
N PRO A 597 4.26 -15.61 23.06
CA PRO A 597 4.87 -16.17 21.86
C PRO A 597 4.04 -17.36 21.34
N TYR A 598 3.61 -17.32 20.08
CA TYR A 598 2.64 -18.27 19.54
C TYR A 598 3.23 -19.19 18.45
N ALA A 599 3.33 -18.72 17.20
CA ALA A 599 3.98 -19.48 16.13
C ALA A 599 5.45 -19.08 15.98
N LEU A 600 6.28 -20.01 15.49
CA LEU A 600 7.66 -19.69 15.14
C LEU A 600 8.14 -20.46 13.90
N ALA A 601 9.12 -19.88 13.22
CA ALA A 601 9.77 -20.44 12.05
C ALA A 601 11.29 -20.20 12.11
N VAL A 602 12.08 -21.13 11.56
CA VAL A 602 13.55 -21.00 11.46
C VAL A 602 13.94 -20.81 10.00
N ASN A 603 14.86 -19.88 9.71
CA ASN A 603 15.26 -19.60 8.34
C ASN A 603 16.05 -20.77 7.70
N PRO A 604 16.13 -20.87 6.37
CA PRO A 604 16.77 -22.01 5.67
C PRO A 604 18.24 -22.23 6.05
N GLY A 605 18.98 -21.15 6.29
CA GLY A 605 20.37 -21.21 6.79
C GLY A 605 20.51 -21.58 8.27
N GLY A 606 19.41 -21.70 9.02
CA GLY A 606 19.40 -22.07 10.43
C GLY A 606 20.05 -21.05 11.37
N THR A 607 20.22 -19.79 10.95
CA THR A 607 20.90 -18.69 11.66
C THR A 607 19.97 -17.75 12.43
N ARG A 608 18.67 -17.78 12.13
CA ARG A 608 17.62 -16.98 12.75
C ARG A 608 16.34 -17.77 12.93
N ALA A 609 15.70 -17.59 14.09
CA ALA A 609 14.31 -17.97 14.31
C ALA A 609 13.46 -16.72 14.50
N TYR A 610 12.23 -16.73 13.99
CA TYR A 610 11.26 -15.64 14.04
C TYR A 610 10.02 -16.16 14.78
N VAL A 611 9.52 -15.39 15.75
CA VAL A 611 8.49 -15.81 16.71
C VAL A 611 7.41 -14.74 16.77
N THR A 612 6.16 -15.07 16.49
CA THR A 612 5.03 -14.13 16.65
C THR A 612 4.66 -13.98 18.12
N ASP A 613 4.30 -12.79 18.56
CA ASP A 613 3.76 -12.52 19.91
C ASP A 613 2.37 -11.91 19.80
N LEU A 614 1.36 -12.67 20.22
CA LEU A 614 -0.06 -12.31 20.06
C LEU A 614 -0.48 -11.09 20.88
N LEU A 615 0.21 -10.72 21.97
CA LEU A 615 -0.27 -9.71 22.91
C LEU A 615 0.36 -8.32 22.72
N ILE A 616 1.43 -8.24 21.93
CA ILE A 616 2.16 -6.99 21.65
C ILE A 616 2.49 -6.84 20.15
N ASP A 617 1.68 -7.47 19.30
CA ASP A 617 1.54 -7.22 17.86
C ASP A 617 2.86 -7.15 17.08
N CYS A 618 3.77 -8.08 17.39
CA CYS A 618 5.13 -8.07 16.85
C CYS A 618 5.72 -9.46 16.57
N VAL A 619 6.89 -9.45 15.94
CA VAL A 619 7.72 -10.62 15.69
C VAL A 619 9.09 -10.44 16.36
N TRP A 620 9.42 -11.36 17.27
CA TRP A 620 10.74 -11.45 17.90
C TRP A 620 11.73 -12.20 17.01
N VAL A 621 12.96 -11.69 16.92
CA VAL A 621 14.05 -12.30 16.15
C VAL A 621 15.08 -12.91 17.11
N ILE A 622 15.35 -14.21 16.99
CA ILE A 622 16.31 -14.96 17.81
C ILE A 622 17.51 -15.37 16.97
N ASN A 623 18.73 -15.05 17.44
CA ASN A 623 19.97 -15.62 16.92
C ASN A 623 20.11 -17.06 17.42
N THR A 624 20.02 -18.03 16.50
CA THR A 624 20.09 -19.46 16.83
C THR A 624 21.46 -19.91 17.32
N ALA A 625 22.55 -19.22 16.96
CA ALA A 625 23.90 -19.58 17.39
C ALA A 625 24.08 -19.29 18.89
N THR A 626 23.64 -18.11 19.34
CA THR A 626 23.76 -17.65 20.74
C THR A 626 22.53 -17.98 21.60
N ASN A 627 21.39 -18.36 20.99
CA ASN A 627 20.08 -18.48 21.66
C ASN A 627 19.67 -17.18 22.38
N THR A 628 19.82 -16.04 21.71
CA THR A 628 19.44 -14.71 22.24
C THR A 628 18.57 -13.94 21.26
N VAL A 629 17.66 -13.11 21.77
CA VAL A 629 16.93 -12.11 20.97
C VAL A 629 17.93 -11.12 20.32
N VAL A 630 17.55 -10.57 19.17
CA VAL A 630 18.33 -9.60 18.37
C VAL A 630 17.48 -8.37 18.07
N GLY A 631 18.00 -7.20 18.43
CA GLY A 631 17.36 -5.92 18.11
C GLY A 631 16.06 -5.66 18.91
N ASN A 632 15.26 -4.74 18.39
CA ASN A 632 13.88 -4.54 18.83
C ASN A 632 12.96 -5.56 18.14
N PRO A 633 11.80 -5.90 18.73
CA PRO A 633 10.79 -6.68 18.02
C PRO A 633 10.28 -5.92 16.79
N ILE A 634 9.92 -6.66 15.74
CA ILE A 634 9.44 -6.07 14.48
C ILE A 634 7.92 -5.95 14.54
N ALA A 635 7.38 -4.73 14.46
CA ALA A 635 5.93 -4.49 14.52
C ALA A 635 5.19 -5.06 13.30
N VAL A 636 4.03 -5.65 13.54
CA VAL A 636 3.07 -6.15 12.52
C VAL A 636 1.65 -5.75 12.93
N GLY A 637 0.62 -6.24 12.24
CA GLY A 637 -0.78 -5.99 12.63
C GLY A 637 -1.25 -6.86 13.80
N ASP A 638 -2.35 -6.40 14.41
CA ASP A 638 -3.02 -6.93 15.60
C ASP A 638 -3.16 -8.48 15.60
N LEU A 639 -2.86 -9.11 16.74
CA LEU A 639 -2.94 -10.57 16.94
C LEU A 639 -2.18 -11.39 15.86
N PRO A 640 -0.84 -11.27 15.76
CA PRO A 640 -0.05 -12.04 14.81
C PRO A 640 0.00 -13.52 15.19
N TYR A 641 -0.66 -14.36 14.39
CA TYR A 641 -0.89 -15.77 14.70
C TYR A 641 0.18 -16.68 14.08
N GLY A 642 0.05 -17.05 12.79
CA GLY A 642 1.00 -17.87 12.05
C GLY A 642 2.16 -17.08 11.42
N ILE A 643 3.29 -17.78 11.21
CA ILE A 643 4.47 -17.26 10.50
C ILE A 643 5.10 -18.35 9.64
N ALA A 644 5.51 -17.98 8.41
CA ALA A 644 6.30 -18.84 7.53
C ALA A 644 7.38 -18.03 6.80
N LEU A 645 8.51 -18.67 6.47
CA LEU A 645 9.67 -18.02 5.86
C LEU A 645 9.84 -18.46 4.41
N SER A 646 10.34 -17.56 3.56
CA SER A 646 10.79 -17.91 2.20
C SER A 646 11.95 -18.92 2.27
N PRO A 647 12.01 -19.93 1.39
CA PRO A 647 13.10 -20.90 1.36
C PRO A 647 14.41 -20.38 0.71
N LEU A 648 14.48 -19.08 0.41
CA LEU A 648 15.51 -18.41 -0.41
C LEU A 648 16.20 -17.26 0.34
#